data_AF-A0A9D9ADZ1-F1
#
_entry.id   AF-A0A9D9ADZ1-F1
#
_cell.length_a   1.000
_cell.length_b   1.000
_cell.length_c   1.000
_cell.angle_alpha   90.00
_cell.angle_beta   90.00
_cell.angle_gamma   90.00
#
_symmetry.space_group_name_H-M   'P 1'
#
loop_
_entity.id
_entity.type
_entity.pdbx_description
1 polymer ?
#
loop_
_entity_poly.entity_id
_entity_poly.type
_entity_poly.pdbx_seq_one_letter_code
_entity_poly.pdbx_strand_id
1 'polypeptide(L)'
;MTYSGPGFFPKGILSALLIAAAVWTANPVSTLAQSAYDRGFAAFQSGDYSRAADIWTRLAIADDAQAQNSLGYLFKHGLGVHQSHQEAVYWYERAASQGRTEAIYDLAVMYDDGLGVPRDIDRAQALYQRAARNGFAPAHNNLGILLEKGRGLTNDRRAAYFHYALADRIGGTEKAAENRRDLAARLPPEDVAILNSMAARAPDGVLYPGWPPEGAAGWSPPPVADAAVSPAPPVLSAAEVKSLQGDLTRLGYDPGPVDGILGPATRRALRAFAQDKGLSETGISLDTLAEAVAEDAAALPDFALSVPDTVVGSDPFLKIAGRLTGAGGIVTIDGEAVSIDADGSFDHGVYVIDGERTVTVIAQSEDGVVLSKSVTLRRDRQETDDLAALAVKLIPLNPIRTATQSNPDAVALIIGTEKYRTLPDATFADRDAKAFADYAQYVLGVPPSRIKTLVGEDAGFGAIRKAISLWLPALVQKGKSDVYVFFAGHGLTDGDAAGAYLLPYDGDAELLQFLAVQRGALIDELAAMQPRRATVFLDTCFSGPGRSAEMLVAARPVFSVQAPTVPPTIAILSAASGRQVAGTLDQRRHGLFSYFLMRGLEGEANTNGDDVLTLGELSDWVHDKVRQAAGMLGRPAQTPQLDGDGTTILVRYRS
;
A
#
# COMPACT_ATOMS: atom_id res chain seq x y z
N MET A 1 26.56 29.30 -61.20
CA MET A 1 26.45 29.91 -59.86
C MET A 1 25.88 28.85 -58.94
N THR A 2 26.65 28.51 -57.90
CA THR A 2 26.35 27.70 -56.70
C THR A 2 25.45 26.47 -56.87
N TYR A 3 26.02 25.26 -57.03
CA TYR A 3 26.35 24.29 -55.95
C TYR A 3 25.10 23.89 -55.14
N SER A 4 24.64 22.64 -55.02
CA SER A 4 25.09 21.33 -55.50
C SER A 4 24.02 20.29 -55.07
N GLY A 5 23.49 19.48 -56.00
CA GLY A 5 23.12 18.08 -55.69
C GLY A 5 24.40 17.20 -55.64
N PRO A 6 24.38 15.86 -55.79
CA PRO A 6 23.25 14.99 -56.20
C PRO A 6 23.25 13.55 -55.58
N GLY A 7 22.29 12.73 -56.04
CA GLY A 7 22.41 11.27 -56.20
C GLY A 7 21.78 10.42 -55.08
N PHE A 8 21.04 9.32 -55.31
CA PHE A 8 21.01 8.41 -56.46
C PHE A 8 19.78 7.46 -56.35
N PHE A 9 19.08 7.22 -57.46
CA PHE A 9 18.19 6.06 -57.78
C PHE A 9 18.97 5.16 -58.80
N PRO A 10 18.61 3.90 -59.22
CA PRO A 10 17.33 3.14 -59.11
C PRO A 10 17.37 1.56 -59.01
N LYS A 11 16.16 0.96 -58.82
CA LYS A 11 15.54 -0.27 -59.40
C LYS A 11 16.00 -1.73 -59.07
N GLY A 12 15.23 -2.40 -58.18
CA GLY A 12 14.32 -3.56 -58.39
C GLY A 12 14.80 -4.96 -58.86
N ILE A 13 14.40 -6.04 -58.14
CA ILE A 13 13.61 -7.24 -58.58
C ILE A 13 13.71 -8.43 -57.56
N LEU A 14 12.54 -8.95 -57.12
CA LEU A 14 12.10 -10.30 -56.63
C LEU A 14 12.96 -11.10 -55.59
N SER A 15 12.46 -11.66 -54.49
CA SER A 15 11.39 -12.71 -54.37
C SER A 15 10.98 -13.02 -52.90
N ALA A 16 9.67 -13.30 -52.67
CA ALA A 16 9.02 -14.33 -51.79
C ALA A 16 9.47 -14.54 -50.32
N LEU A 17 8.64 -14.75 -49.26
CA LEU A 17 7.36 -15.48 -49.05
C LEU A 17 6.87 -15.21 -47.58
N LEU A 18 5.55 -15.35 -47.32
CA LEU A 18 4.86 -15.63 -46.02
C LEU A 18 4.70 -14.44 -45.01
N ILE A 19 3.55 -14.06 -44.43
CA ILE A 19 2.28 -14.73 -44.09
C ILE A 19 1.11 -13.72 -43.90
N ALA A 20 -0.08 -14.19 -44.31
CA ALA A 20 -1.47 -13.95 -43.86
C ALA A 20 -2.16 -12.58 -43.94
N ALA A 21 -3.25 -12.61 -44.70
CA ALA A 21 -4.43 -11.76 -44.61
C ALA A 21 -5.06 -11.79 -43.21
N ALA A 22 -5.43 -10.63 -42.71
CA ALA A 22 -6.39 -10.50 -41.61
C ALA A 22 -7.28 -9.28 -41.87
N VAL A 23 -8.31 -9.49 -42.70
CA VAL A 23 -9.52 -8.65 -42.69
C VAL A 23 -10.60 -9.49 -42.00
N TRP A 24 -11.10 -8.98 -40.87
CA TRP A 24 -12.29 -9.41 -40.11
C TRP A 24 -12.22 -10.79 -39.42
N THR A 25 -12.45 -10.92 -38.10
CA THR A 25 -13.63 -10.44 -37.38
C THR A 25 -13.31 -9.72 -36.06
N ALA A 26 -13.70 -8.45 -36.00
CA ALA A 26 -13.83 -7.69 -34.75
C ALA A 26 -15.20 -7.99 -34.11
N ASN A 27 -15.24 -7.97 -32.78
CA ASN A 27 -16.45 -8.00 -31.97
C ASN A 27 -17.47 -6.95 -32.47
N PRO A 28 -18.64 -7.34 -33.04
CA PRO A 28 -19.55 -6.38 -33.66
C PRO A 28 -20.22 -5.44 -32.63
N VAL A 29 -20.36 -5.85 -31.36
CA VAL A 29 -21.03 -5.02 -30.33
C VAL A 29 -20.12 -3.90 -29.80
N SER A 30 -18.83 -4.16 -29.58
CA SER A 30 -17.89 -3.10 -29.14
C SER A 30 -17.55 -2.13 -30.27
N THR A 31 -17.49 -2.60 -31.52
CA THR A 31 -17.31 -1.73 -32.69
C THR A 31 -18.56 -0.89 -32.99
N LEU A 32 -19.77 -1.41 -32.77
CA LEU A 32 -21.01 -0.63 -32.92
C LEU A 32 -21.20 0.42 -31.81
N ALA A 33 -20.91 0.11 -30.55
CA ALA A 33 -21.00 1.06 -29.44
C ALA A 33 -19.88 2.13 -29.50
N GLN A 34 -18.63 1.73 -29.76
CA GLN A 34 -17.52 2.65 -29.99
C GLN A 34 -17.80 3.53 -31.23
N SER A 35 -18.25 2.95 -32.34
CA SER A 35 -18.65 3.76 -33.52
C SER A 35 -19.84 4.67 -33.26
N ALA A 36 -20.74 4.33 -32.33
CA ALA A 36 -21.85 5.19 -31.94
C ALA A 36 -21.37 6.37 -31.10
N TYR A 37 -20.50 6.13 -30.12
CA TYR A 37 -19.89 7.21 -29.35
C TYR A 37 -19.08 8.13 -30.26
N ASP A 38 -18.26 7.58 -31.16
CA ASP A 38 -17.42 8.34 -32.08
C ASP A 38 -18.25 9.22 -33.03
N ARG A 39 -19.44 8.77 -33.44
CA ARG A 39 -20.40 9.60 -34.19
C ARG A 39 -20.92 10.78 -33.35
N GLY A 40 -21.20 10.56 -32.07
CA GLY A 40 -21.58 11.61 -31.13
C GLY A 40 -20.45 12.62 -30.92
N PHE A 41 -19.22 12.12 -30.75
CA PHE A 41 -18.02 12.94 -30.61
C PHE A 41 -17.69 13.73 -31.88
N ALA A 42 -17.83 13.15 -33.06
CA ALA A 42 -17.68 13.85 -34.34
C ALA A 42 -18.71 14.98 -34.49
N ALA A 43 -19.98 14.73 -34.12
CA ALA A 43 -21.01 15.76 -34.11
C ALA A 43 -20.68 16.90 -33.13
N PHE A 44 -20.17 16.56 -31.95
CA PHE A 44 -19.69 17.54 -30.97
C PHE A 44 -18.55 18.41 -31.54
N GLN A 45 -17.54 17.80 -32.18
CA GLN A 45 -16.43 18.52 -32.80
C GLN A 45 -16.88 19.44 -33.96
N SER A 46 -17.92 19.05 -34.71
CA SER A 46 -18.48 19.89 -35.77
C SER A 46 -19.43 20.99 -35.26
N GLY A 47 -19.66 21.09 -33.94
CA GLY A 47 -20.58 22.05 -33.32
C GLY A 47 -22.07 21.66 -33.40
N ASP A 48 -22.38 20.45 -33.86
CA ASP A 48 -23.75 19.91 -33.88
C ASP A 48 -24.08 19.26 -32.54
N TYR A 49 -24.19 20.11 -31.52
CA TYR A 49 -24.34 19.67 -30.13
C TYR A 49 -25.67 18.96 -29.87
N SER A 50 -26.75 19.32 -30.58
CA SER A 50 -28.05 18.64 -30.45
C SER A 50 -27.97 17.20 -30.94
N ARG A 51 -27.29 16.96 -32.07
CA ARG A 51 -27.05 15.59 -32.54
C ARG A 51 -26.14 14.80 -31.61
N ALA A 52 -25.12 15.44 -31.04
CA ALA A 52 -24.27 14.83 -30.02
C ALA A 52 -25.08 14.43 -28.78
N ALA A 53 -25.95 15.32 -28.30
CA ALA A 53 -26.84 15.07 -27.16
C ALA A 53 -27.77 13.87 -27.40
N ASP A 54 -28.41 13.78 -28.56
CA ASP A 54 -29.30 12.66 -28.90
C ASP A 54 -28.57 11.31 -28.90
N ILE A 55 -27.35 11.29 -29.45
CA ILE A 55 -26.52 10.07 -29.51
C ILE A 55 -26.06 9.67 -28.12
N TRP A 56 -25.47 10.60 -27.36
CA TRP A 56 -24.96 10.32 -26.02
C TRP A 56 -26.07 10.03 -25.02
N THR A 57 -27.28 10.59 -25.16
CA THR A 57 -28.44 10.23 -24.33
C THR A 57 -28.79 8.75 -24.49
N ARG A 58 -28.87 8.24 -25.73
CA ARG A 58 -29.17 6.82 -25.97
C ARG A 58 -28.11 5.89 -25.39
N LEU A 59 -26.83 6.26 -25.53
CA LEU A 59 -25.72 5.49 -24.99
C LEU A 59 -25.66 5.57 -23.45
N ALA A 60 -25.91 6.73 -22.87
CA ALA A 60 -25.92 6.95 -21.43
C ALA A 60 -27.04 6.15 -20.73
N ILE A 61 -28.21 6.04 -21.37
CA ILE A 61 -29.32 5.19 -20.93
C ILE A 61 -28.97 3.70 -21.06
N ALA A 62 -28.15 3.33 -22.05
CA ALA A 62 -27.56 2.00 -22.17
C ALA A 62 -26.36 1.78 -21.23
N ASP A 63 -26.21 2.65 -20.23
CA ASP A 63 -25.20 2.62 -19.16
C ASP A 63 -23.75 2.83 -19.60
N ASP A 64 -23.51 3.43 -20.77
CA ASP A 64 -22.15 3.77 -21.23
C ASP A 64 -21.56 4.93 -20.42
N ALA A 65 -20.55 4.67 -19.60
CA ALA A 65 -19.91 5.65 -18.71
C ALA A 65 -19.29 6.85 -19.47
N GLN A 66 -18.80 6.64 -20.69
CA GLN A 66 -18.19 7.70 -21.49
C GLN A 66 -19.27 8.66 -22.03
N ALA A 67 -20.38 8.12 -22.51
CA ALA A 67 -21.54 8.90 -22.91
C ALA A 67 -22.22 9.60 -21.74
N GLN A 68 -22.29 8.98 -20.57
CA GLN A 68 -22.77 9.62 -19.33
C GLN A 68 -21.91 10.84 -18.97
N ASN A 69 -20.58 10.71 -18.98
CA ASN A 69 -19.68 11.85 -18.73
C ASN A 69 -19.89 12.98 -19.76
N SER A 70 -19.93 12.63 -21.05
CA SER A 70 -20.08 13.61 -22.13
C SER A 70 -21.45 14.29 -22.13
N LEU A 71 -22.51 13.57 -21.76
CA LEU A 71 -23.84 14.15 -21.58
C LEU A 71 -23.88 15.09 -20.36
N GLY A 72 -23.20 14.73 -19.27
CA GLY A 72 -23.00 15.62 -18.12
C GLY A 72 -22.34 16.94 -18.51
N TYR A 73 -21.32 16.88 -19.38
CA TYR A 73 -20.66 18.06 -19.94
C TYR A 73 -21.61 18.94 -20.77
N LEU A 74 -22.45 18.33 -21.63
CA LEU A 74 -23.45 19.08 -22.40
C LEU A 74 -24.45 19.81 -21.50
N PHE A 75 -24.96 19.15 -20.46
CA PHE A 75 -25.86 19.76 -19.49
C PHE A 75 -25.20 20.86 -18.66
N LYS A 76 -23.94 20.69 -18.26
CA LYS A 76 -23.17 21.70 -17.52
C LYS A 76 -23.03 23.00 -18.32
N HIS A 77 -22.81 22.88 -19.63
CA HIS A 77 -22.54 24.02 -20.51
C HIS A 77 -23.73 24.48 -21.36
N GLY A 78 -24.86 23.77 -21.34
CA GLY A 78 -26.05 24.09 -22.16
C GLY A 78 -25.81 23.89 -23.66
N LEU A 79 -25.00 22.90 -24.03
CA LEU A 79 -24.62 22.65 -25.43
C LEU A 79 -25.58 21.63 -26.05
N GLY A 80 -26.46 22.07 -26.94
CA GLY A 80 -27.42 21.19 -27.62
C GLY A 80 -28.57 20.68 -26.73
N VAL A 81 -28.53 20.98 -25.44
CA VAL A 81 -29.54 20.73 -24.40
C VAL A 81 -29.74 21.99 -23.56
N HIS A 82 -30.85 22.09 -22.83
CA HIS A 82 -31.02 23.16 -21.86
C HIS A 82 -30.02 22.99 -20.71
N GLN A 83 -29.31 24.06 -20.34
CA GLN A 83 -28.33 24.01 -19.25
C GLN A 83 -29.00 23.55 -17.94
N SER A 84 -28.41 22.57 -17.29
CA SER A 84 -28.86 22.08 -15.99
C SER A 84 -27.68 21.48 -15.22
N HIS A 85 -27.22 22.18 -14.19
CA HIS A 85 -26.17 21.66 -13.32
C HIS A 85 -26.63 20.43 -12.52
N GLN A 86 -27.93 20.30 -12.24
CA GLN A 86 -28.48 19.13 -11.55
C GLN A 86 -28.42 17.88 -12.43
N GLU A 87 -28.78 18.00 -13.71
CA GLU A 87 -28.64 16.91 -14.68
C GLU A 87 -27.16 16.56 -14.90
N ALA A 88 -26.29 17.58 -14.97
CA ALA A 88 -24.86 17.35 -15.07
C ALA A 88 -24.31 16.52 -13.89
N VAL A 89 -24.66 16.90 -12.65
CA VAL A 89 -24.29 16.13 -11.45
C VAL A 89 -24.81 14.70 -11.54
N TYR A 90 -26.08 14.50 -11.90
CA TYR A 90 -26.67 13.17 -12.03
C TYR A 90 -25.88 12.26 -12.99
N TRP A 91 -25.56 12.77 -14.19
CA TRP A 91 -24.81 11.99 -15.17
C TRP A 91 -23.34 11.77 -14.78
N TYR A 92 -22.70 12.76 -14.15
CA TYR A 92 -21.35 12.61 -13.60
C TYR A 92 -21.30 11.60 -12.44
N GLU A 93 -22.29 11.57 -11.55
CA GLU A 93 -22.36 10.60 -10.44
C GLU A 93 -22.47 9.16 -10.98
N ARG A 94 -23.28 8.94 -12.01
CA ARG A 94 -23.37 7.63 -12.68
C ARG A 94 -22.05 7.23 -13.33
N ALA A 95 -21.45 8.09 -14.14
CA ALA A 95 -20.17 7.80 -14.78
C ALA A 95 -19.03 7.59 -13.75
N ALA A 96 -19.00 8.38 -12.68
CA ALA A 96 -18.04 8.27 -11.60
C ALA A 96 -18.23 6.97 -10.81
N SER A 97 -19.47 6.48 -10.63
CA SER A 97 -19.75 5.18 -10.00
C SER A 97 -19.17 4.00 -10.80
N GLN A 98 -19.08 4.15 -12.12
CA GLN A 98 -18.44 3.18 -13.03
C GLN A 98 -16.92 3.36 -13.13
N GLY A 99 -16.33 4.26 -12.33
CA GLY A 99 -14.88 4.47 -12.29
C GLY A 99 -14.32 5.40 -13.38
N ARG A 100 -15.17 6.12 -14.13
CA ARG A 100 -14.71 7.07 -15.15
C ARG A 100 -13.98 8.25 -14.50
N THR A 101 -12.66 8.32 -14.69
CA THR A 101 -11.78 9.32 -14.06
C THR A 101 -12.17 10.77 -14.36
N GLU A 102 -12.53 11.08 -15.60
CA GLU A 102 -12.95 12.43 -16.00
C GLU A 102 -14.25 12.84 -15.31
N ALA A 103 -15.19 11.90 -15.14
CA ALA A 103 -16.44 12.16 -14.43
C ALA A 103 -16.22 12.33 -12.92
N ILE A 104 -15.30 11.56 -12.31
CA ILE A 104 -14.90 11.75 -10.91
C ILE A 104 -14.34 13.16 -10.71
N TYR A 105 -13.48 13.62 -11.62
CA TYR A 105 -12.94 14.97 -11.60
C TYR A 105 -14.01 16.05 -11.83
N ASP A 106 -14.86 15.90 -12.84
CA ASP A 106 -15.90 16.89 -13.14
C ASP A 106 -16.91 16.99 -11.99
N LEU A 107 -17.27 15.88 -11.35
CA LEU A 107 -18.09 15.86 -10.15
C LEU A 107 -17.40 16.61 -8.99
N ALA A 108 -16.09 16.44 -8.81
CA ALA A 108 -15.31 17.19 -7.82
C ALA A 108 -15.41 18.70 -8.04
N VAL A 109 -15.33 19.15 -9.30
CA VAL A 109 -15.50 20.57 -9.67
C VAL A 109 -16.91 21.05 -9.32
N MET A 110 -17.95 20.25 -9.58
CA MET A 110 -19.33 20.62 -9.23
C MET A 110 -19.50 20.85 -7.72
N TYR A 111 -18.87 20.03 -6.88
CA TYR A 111 -18.88 20.21 -5.41
C TYR A 111 -17.99 21.38 -4.94
N ASP A 112 -16.84 21.62 -5.56
CA ASP A 112 -15.96 22.75 -5.21
C ASP A 112 -16.63 24.10 -5.51
N ASP A 113 -17.33 24.19 -6.65
CA ASP A 113 -17.99 25.41 -7.09
C ASP A 113 -19.45 25.53 -6.62
N GLY A 114 -20.06 24.45 -6.11
CA GLY A 114 -21.46 24.42 -5.68
C GLY A 114 -22.45 24.50 -6.84
N LEU A 115 -22.15 23.83 -7.95
CA LEU A 115 -22.96 23.82 -9.17
C LEU A 115 -23.92 22.64 -9.14
N GLY A 116 -25.23 22.90 -9.07
CA GLY A 116 -26.26 21.82 -9.07
C GLY A 116 -26.35 21.03 -7.77
N VAL A 117 -25.36 21.15 -6.89
CA VAL A 117 -25.28 20.62 -5.53
C VAL A 117 -24.79 21.71 -4.56
N PRO A 118 -25.10 21.60 -3.26
CA PRO A 118 -24.47 22.45 -2.26
C PRO A 118 -22.95 22.33 -2.31
N ARG A 119 -22.26 23.47 -2.15
CA ARG A 119 -20.81 23.51 -2.11
C ARG A 119 -20.28 22.66 -0.94
N ASP A 120 -19.37 21.74 -1.25
CA ASP A 120 -18.78 20.80 -0.28
C ASP A 120 -17.30 20.56 -0.65
N ILE A 121 -16.41 21.26 0.06
CA ILE A 121 -14.97 21.22 -0.21
C ILE A 121 -14.36 19.88 0.19
N ASP A 122 -14.84 19.26 1.26
CA ASP A 122 -14.30 17.99 1.74
C ASP A 122 -14.63 16.87 0.74
N ARG A 123 -15.85 16.89 0.20
CA ARG A 123 -16.28 15.97 -0.86
C ARG A 123 -15.55 16.22 -2.18
N ALA A 124 -15.37 17.48 -2.56
CA ALA A 124 -14.57 17.85 -3.73
C ALA A 124 -13.12 17.35 -3.59
N GLN A 125 -12.50 17.55 -2.42
CA GLN A 125 -11.15 17.06 -2.14
C GLN A 125 -11.06 15.54 -2.28
N ALA A 126 -11.99 14.77 -1.69
CA ALA A 126 -11.99 13.32 -1.79
C ALA A 126 -12.09 12.84 -3.24
N LEU A 127 -12.97 13.45 -4.04
CA LEU A 127 -13.12 13.13 -5.46
C LEU A 127 -11.87 13.53 -6.27
N TYR A 128 -11.28 14.69 -6.02
CA TYR A 128 -10.01 15.08 -6.66
C TYR A 128 -8.87 14.11 -6.30
N GLN A 129 -8.78 13.66 -5.05
CA GLN A 129 -7.79 12.65 -4.63
C GLN A 129 -7.98 11.33 -5.38
N ARG A 130 -9.23 10.90 -5.55
CA ARG A 130 -9.55 9.67 -6.29
C ARG A 130 -9.21 9.79 -7.78
N ALA A 131 -9.56 10.90 -8.42
CA ALA A 131 -9.17 11.15 -9.81
C ALA A 131 -7.65 11.28 -9.97
N ALA A 132 -6.97 11.91 -9.01
CA ALA A 132 -5.52 12.02 -8.97
C ALA A 132 -4.86 10.64 -8.84
N ARG A 133 -5.38 9.73 -8.00
CA ARG A 133 -4.91 8.34 -7.89
C ARG A 133 -4.96 7.56 -9.21
N ASN A 134 -5.86 7.94 -10.12
CA ASN A 134 -5.94 7.37 -11.46
C ASN A 134 -4.98 8.06 -12.47
N GLY A 135 -4.06 8.90 -12.01
CA GLY A 135 -3.09 9.62 -12.86
C GLY A 135 -3.64 10.86 -13.56
N PHE A 136 -4.78 11.41 -13.11
CA PHE A 136 -5.41 12.53 -13.81
C PHE A 136 -4.75 13.87 -13.48
N ALA A 137 -3.98 14.43 -14.43
CA ALA A 137 -3.23 15.68 -14.25
C ALA A 137 -4.08 16.87 -13.76
N PRO A 138 -5.30 17.12 -14.30
CA PRO A 138 -6.16 18.21 -13.81
C PRO A 138 -6.54 18.07 -12.34
N ALA A 139 -6.72 16.83 -11.85
CA ALA A 139 -7.04 16.58 -10.46
C ALA A 139 -5.86 16.96 -9.54
N HIS A 140 -4.63 16.59 -9.90
CA HIS A 140 -3.45 17.04 -9.17
C HIS A 140 -3.31 18.57 -9.16
N ASN A 141 -3.59 19.26 -10.27
CA ASN A 141 -3.58 20.72 -10.28
C ASN A 141 -4.59 21.31 -9.27
N ASN A 142 -5.83 20.81 -9.26
CA ASN A 142 -6.85 21.36 -8.36
C ASN A 142 -6.57 21.01 -6.89
N LEU A 143 -5.99 19.84 -6.60
CA LEU A 143 -5.45 19.53 -5.27
C LEU A 143 -4.40 20.54 -4.82
N GLY A 144 -3.48 20.90 -5.72
CA GLY A 144 -2.49 21.94 -5.44
C GLY A 144 -3.14 23.30 -5.11
N ILE A 145 -4.20 23.68 -5.82
CA ILE A 145 -4.95 24.92 -5.56
C ILE A 145 -5.63 24.89 -4.19
N LEU A 146 -6.25 23.77 -3.81
CA LEU A 146 -6.89 23.63 -2.50
C LEU A 146 -5.88 23.76 -1.36
N LEU A 147 -4.72 23.10 -1.49
CA LEU A 147 -3.61 23.14 -0.54
C LEU A 147 -3.00 24.54 -0.41
N GLU A 148 -2.75 25.22 -1.54
CA GLU A 148 -2.16 26.55 -1.55
C GLU A 148 -3.09 27.60 -0.92
N LYS A 149 -4.40 27.46 -1.10
CA LYS A 149 -5.41 28.38 -0.55
C LYS A 149 -5.91 27.99 0.84
N GLY A 150 -5.52 26.82 1.35
CA GLY A 150 -6.01 26.27 2.62
C GLY A 150 -7.53 26.06 2.66
N ARG A 151 -8.14 25.70 1.52
CA ARG A 151 -9.60 25.47 1.42
C ARG A 151 -9.89 24.01 1.77
N GLY A 152 -10.50 23.76 2.94
CA GLY A 152 -10.72 22.41 3.46
C GLY A 152 -9.46 21.68 3.91
N LEU A 153 -8.29 22.33 3.80
CA LEU A 153 -6.98 21.76 4.05
C LEU A 153 -6.11 22.72 4.85
N THR A 154 -5.13 22.17 5.59
CA THR A 154 -4.05 22.99 6.12
C THR A 154 -3.27 23.57 4.95
N ASN A 155 -2.98 24.88 4.99
CA ASN A 155 -2.15 25.52 3.98
C ASN A 155 -0.77 24.84 3.95
N ASP A 156 -0.46 24.12 2.87
CA ASP A 156 0.81 23.43 2.70
C ASP A 156 1.36 23.70 1.30
N ARG A 157 2.30 24.65 1.24
CA ARG A 157 2.94 25.10 0.00
C ARG A 157 3.85 24.04 -0.61
N ARG A 158 4.44 23.15 0.20
CA ARG A 158 5.32 22.08 -0.32
C ARG A 158 4.46 20.99 -0.97
N ALA A 159 3.37 20.61 -0.30
CA ALA A 159 2.37 19.69 -0.86
C ALA A 159 1.75 20.25 -2.15
N ALA A 160 1.36 21.52 -2.15
CA ALA A 160 0.81 22.18 -3.33
C ALA A 160 1.79 22.17 -4.50
N TYR A 161 3.06 22.51 -4.24
CA TYR A 161 4.09 22.51 -5.27
C TYR A 161 4.34 21.12 -5.84
N PHE A 162 4.41 20.09 -5.01
CA PHE A 162 4.55 18.70 -5.46
C PHE A 162 3.42 18.33 -6.42
N HIS A 163 2.18 18.68 -6.07
CA HIS A 163 1.02 18.41 -6.91
C HIS A 163 1.03 19.17 -8.23
N TYR A 164 1.47 20.43 -8.25
CA TYR A 164 1.66 21.16 -9.50
C TYR A 164 2.78 20.56 -10.36
N ALA A 165 3.88 20.12 -9.75
CA ALA A 165 5.00 19.47 -10.44
C ALA A 165 4.63 18.12 -11.03
N LEU A 166 3.84 17.32 -10.31
CA LEU A 166 3.34 16.05 -10.79
C LEU A 166 2.32 16.25 -11.92
N ALA A 167 1.38 17.19 -11.76
CA ALA A 167 0.44 17.55 -12.81
C ALA A 167 1.14 18.01 -14.10
N ASP A 168 2.14 18.88 -13.99
CA ASP A 168 2.95 19.35 -15.13
C ASP A 168 3.63 18.17 -15.85
N ARG A 169 4.17 17.20 -15.09
CA ARG A 169 4.86 16.02 -15.64
C ARG A 169 3.93 15.05 -16.38
N ILE A 170 2.79 14.66 -15.81
CA ILE A 170 1.99 13.53 -16.30
C ILE A 170 1.05 13.88 -17.47
N GLY A 171 1.08 15.14 -17.92
CA GLY A 171 0.25 15.63 -19.03
C GLY A 171 -0.22 17.06 -18.83
N GLY A 172 0.66 17.92 -18.32
CA GLY A 172 0.37 19.24 -17.75
C GLY A 172 -0.66 20.10 -18.48
N THR A 173 -1.60 20.65 -17.71
CA THR A 173 -2.32 21.86 -18.12
C THR A 173 -1.35 23.04 -18.05
N GLU A 174 -1.48 24.03 -18.94
CA GLU A 174 -0.70 25.28 -18.87
C GLU A 174 -0.79 25.92 -17.47
N LYS A 175 -1.96 25.78 -16.83
CA LYS A 175 -2.23 26.22 -15.47
C LYS A 175 -1.36 25.55 -14.41
N ALA A 176 -1.10 24.25 -14.52
CA ALA A 176 -0.23 23.53 -13.57
C ALA A 176 1.22 24.03 -13.64
N ALA A 177 1.73 24.23 -14.86
CA ALA A 177 3.07 24.77 -15.07
C ALA A 177 3.21 26.21 -14.55
N GLU A 178 2.20 27.05 -14.77
CA GLU A 178 2.11 28.41 -14.21
C GLU A 178 2.12 28.38 -12.67
N ASN A 179 1.17 27.65 -12.07
CA ASN A 179 1.05 27.54 -10.62
C ASN A 179 2.34 27.02 -9.98
N ARG A 180 3.01 26.05 -10.63
CA ARG A 180 4.32 25.57 -10.20
C ARG A 180 5.39 26.65 -10.24
N ARG A 181 5.51 27.40 -11.33
CA ARG A 181 6.51 28.50 -11.45
C ARG A 181 6.27 29.58 -10.40
N ASP A 182 5.02 29.99 -10.22
CA ASP A 182 4.63 31.01 -9.26
C ASP A 182 4.91 30.58 -7.83
N LEU A 183 4.71 29.29 -7.51
CA LEU A 183 4.97 28.75 -6.18
C LEU A 183 6.47 28.45 -5.96
N ALA A 184 7.22 28.07 -6.99
CA ALA A 184 8.68 27.94 -6.93
C ALA A 184 9.34 29.25 -6.48
N ALA A 185 8.88 30.40 -6.98
CA ALA A 185 9.42 31.71 -6.61
C ALA A 185 9.21 32.07 -5.12
N ARG A 186 8.33 31.35 -4.42
CA ARG A 186 7.95 31.59 -3.02
C ARG A 186 8.45 30.49 -2.06
N LEU A 187 9.14 29.47 -2.58
CA LEU A 187 9.70 28.37 -1.80
C LEU A 187 11.23 28.45 -1.75
N PRO A 188 11.87 27.91 -0.71
CA PRO A 188 13.32 27.75 -0.68
C PRO A 188 13.82 26.94 -1.90
N PRO A 189 14.92 27.35 -2.57
CA PRO A 189 15.43 26.66 -3.76
C PRO A 189 15.74 25.18 -3.54
N GLU A 190 16.21 24.81 -2.35
CA GLU A 190 16.46 23.44 -1.92
C GLU A 190 15.17 22.61 -1.88
N ASP A 191 14.07 23.18 -1.38
CA ASP A 191 12.76 22.54 -1.36
C ASP A 191 12.23 22.34 -2.79
N VAL A 192 12.41 23.34 -3.65
CA VAL A 192 12.00 23.26 -5.07
C VAL A 192 12.76 22.14 -5.79
N ALA A 193 14.07 22.05 -5.59
CA ALA A 193 14.90 20.99 -6.16
C ALA A 193 14.46 19.60 -5.67
N ILE A 194 14.21 19.47 -4.37
CA ILE A 194 13.67 18.27 -3.73
C ILE A 194 12.33 17.88 -4.34
N LEU A 195 11.36 18.78 -4.37
CA LEU A 195 9.99 18.49 -4.78
C LEU A 195 9.90 18.19 -6.28
N ASN A 196 10.72 18.83 -7.11
CA ASN A 196 10.86 18.45 -8.52
C ASN A 196 11.43 17.04 -8.67
N SER A 197 12.46 16.70 -7.89
CA SER A 197 13.04 15.35 -7.89
C SER A 197 12.04 14.29 -7.40
N MET A 198 11.19 14.64 -6.43
CA MET A 198 10.10 13.78 -5.96
C MET A 198 9.06 13.59 -7.06
N ALA A 199 8.52 14.68 -7.62
CA ALA A 199 7.50 14.62 -8.66
C ALA A 199 7.98 13.90 -9.92
N ALA A 200 9.26 14.03 -10.28
CA ALA A 200 9.88 13.35 -11.42
C ALA A 200 9.90 11.81 -11.29
N ARG A 201 9.95 11.29 -10.06
CA ARG A 201 10.09 9.85 -9.75
C ARG A 201 8.81 9.22 -9.22
N ALA A 202 7.87 10.05 -8.79
CA ALA A 202 6.55 9.66 -8.31
C ALA A 202 5.75 8.91 -9.38
N PRO A 203 5.06 7.80 -9.05
CA PRO A 203 4.02 7.23 -9.92
C PRO A 203 2.95 8.27 -10.24
N ASP A 204 2.32 8.15 -11.40
CA ASP A 204 1.40 9.19 -11.91
C ASP A 204 0.20 9.44 -10.97
N GLY A 205 -0.19 8.44 -10.18
CA GLY A 205 -1.31 8.53 -9.23
C GLY A 205 -0.94 8.86 -7.78
N VAL A 206 0.32 9.14 -7.46
CA VAL A 206 0.72 9.30 -6.06
C VAL A 206 0.23 10.62 -5.47
N LEU A 207 -0.24 10.58 -4.23
CA LEU A 207 -0.56 11.79 -3.46
C LEU A 207 0.65 12.29 -2.66
N TYR A 208 0.67 13.58 -2.30
CA TYR A 208 1.70 14.09 -1.40
C TYR A 208 1.69 13.33 -0.06
N PRO A 209 2.86 12.92 0.46
CA PRO A 209 2.98 12.23 1.74
C PRO A 209 2.28 12.88 2.94
N GLY A 210 1.74 12.04 3.83
CA GLY A 210 1.06 12.49 5.06
C GLY A 210 -0.39 12.94 4.86
N TRP A 211 -0.97 12.72 3.68
CA TRP A 211 -2.40 12.93 3.44
C TRP A 211 -3.19 11.73 3.96
N PRO A 212 -4.30 11.91 4.72
CA PRO A 212 -5.19 10.81 5.07
C PRO A 212 -5.58 9.92 3.88
N PRO A 213 -5.67 8.59 4.08
CA PRO A 213 -6.30 7.71 3.10
C PRO A 213 -7.78 8.11 2.89
N GLU A 214 -8.40 7.61 1.82
CA GLU A 214 -9.85 7.76 1.61
C GLU A 214 -10.60 7.37 2.90
N GLY A 215 -11.44 8.27 3.44
CA GLY A 215 -12.33 7.92 4.54
C GLY A 215 -12.23 8.74 5.83
N ALA A 216 -11.36 9.74 5.96
CA ALA A 216 -11.42 10.65 7.13
C ALA A 216 -12.77 11.41 7.26
N ALA A 217 -13.61 11.38 6.23
CA ALA A 217 -14.98 11.93 6.21
C ALA A 217 -16.09 10.89 5.98
N GLY A 218 -15.80 9.58 6.01
CA GLY A 218 -16.85 8.53 5.98
C GLY A 218 -17.78 8.54 4.75
N TRP A 219 -17.36 9.08 3.61
CA TRP A 219 -18.19 9.14 2.42
C TRP A 219 -17.97 7.93 1.50
N SER A 220 -18.96 7.04 1.46
CA SER A 220 -19.27 6.24 0.28
C SER A 220 -20.25 7.03 -0.58
N PRO A 221 -20.18 6.99 -1.92
CA PRO A 221 -21.26 7.52 -2.74
C PRO A 221 -22.57 6.88 -2.27
N PRO A 222 -23.63 7.66 -2.01
CA PRO A 222 -24.93 7.06 -1.79
C PRO A 222 -25.23 6.18 -3.02
N PRO A 223 -25.83 4.99 -2.85
CA PRO A 223 -26.39 4.29 -4.00
C PRO A 223 -27.25 5.31 -4.74
N VAL A 224 -27.08 5.38 -6.06
CA VAL A 224 -27.90 6.22 -6.93
C VAL A 224 -29.33 5.98 -6.51
N ALA A 225 -30.00 7.01 -5.98
CA ALA A 225 -31.38 6.85 -5.54
C ALA A 225 -32.18 6.43 -6.77
N ASP A 226 -32.70 5.21 -6.74
CA ASP A 226 -33.61 4.70 -7.76
C ASP A 226 -34.85 5.60 -7.78
N ALA A 227 -34.82 6.59 -8.67
CA ALA A 227 -36.04 7.21 -9.16
C ALA A 227 -36.73 6.17 -10.06
N ALA A 228 -37.47 5.29 -9.40
CA ALA A 228 -38.48 4.34 -9.89
C ALA A 228 -38.38 3.92 -11.38
N VAL A 229 -37.72 2.78 -11.62
CA VAL A 229 -38.17 1.80 -12.62
C VAL A 229 -38.13 0.41 -11.98
N SER A 230 -39.28 -0.28 -11.97
CA SER A 230 -39.50 -1.59 -11.34
C SER A 230 -38.55 -2.69 -11.82
N PRO A 231 -38.13 -3.63 -10.95
CA PRO A 231 -37.52 -4.88 -11.40
C PRO A 231 -38.60 -5.90 -11.79
N ALA A 232 -38.41 -6.60 -12.91
CA ALA A 232 -38.99 -7.92 -13.10
C ALA A 232 -37.99 -8.99 -12.57
N PRO A 233 -38.48 -10.10 -11.98
CA PRO A 233 -37.63 -11.05 -11.25
C PRO A 233 -36.81 -11.97 -12.19
N PRO A 234 -35.76 -12.65 -11.67
CA PRO A 234 -35.10 -13.73 -12.39
C PRO A 234 -35.98 -14.98 -12.43
N VAL A 235 -35.91 -15.74 -13.53
CA VAL A 235 -36.72 -16.96 -13.76
C VAL A 235 -36.01 -18.23 -13.24
N LEU A 236 -34.70 -18.20 -12.95
CA LEU A 236 -33.93 -19.31 -12.37
C LEU A 236 -33.55 -19.06 -10.90
N SER A 237 -33.53 -20.11 -10.08
CA SER A 237 -33.01 -20.06 -8.71
C SER A 237 -31.48 -19.93 -8.67
N ALA A 238 -30.91 -19.47 -7.55
CA ALA A 238 -29.46 -19.29 -7.42
C ALA A 238 -28.66 -20.61 -7.59
N ALA A 239 -29.26 -21.75 -7.23
CA ALA A 239 -28.63 -23.05 -7.44
C ALA A 239 -28.58 -23.42 -8.93
N GLU A 240 -29.66 -23.17 -9.66
CA GLU A 240 -29.74 -23.40 -11.11
C GLU A 240 -28.79 -22.47 -11.88
N VAL A 241 -28.68 -21.21 -11.46
CA VAL A 241 -27.72 -20.26 -12.04
C VAL A 241 -26.28 -20.71 -11.78
N LYS A 242 -25.98 -21.22 -10.57
CA LYS A 242 -24.62 -21.70 -10.25
C LYS A 242 -24.25 -22.93 -11.08
N SER A 243 -25.20 -23.84 -11.29
CA SER A 243 -25.01 -25.00 -12.19
C SER A 243 -24.75 -24.53 -13.62
N LEU A 244 -25.58 -23.62 -14.12
CA LEU A 244 -25.47 -23.04 -15.45
C LEU A 244 -24.13 -22.33 -15.71
N GLN A 245 -23.64 -21.57 -14.73
CA GLN A 245 -22.31 -20.95 -14.77
C GLN A 245 -21.20 -22.01 -14.83
N GLY A 246 -21.31 -23.10 -14.07
CA GLY A 246 -20.37 -24.22 -14.16
C GLY A 246 -20.32 -24.85 -15.56
N ASP A 247 -21.49 -25.06 -16.16
CA ASP A 247 -21.61 -25.70 -17.48
C ASP A 247 -21.11 -24.82 -18.63
N LEU A 248 -21.38 -23.51 -18.56
CA LEU A 248 -20.83 -22.52 -19.49
C LEU A 248 -19.30 -22.47 -19.44
N THR A 249 -18.73 -22.50 -18.23
CA THR A 249 -17.26 -22.54 -18.04
C THR A 249 -16.65 -23.79 -18.66
N ARG A 250 -17.29 -24.95 -18.48
CA ARG A 250 -16.84 -26.21 -19.11
C ARG A 250 -16.86 -26.12 -20.64
N LEU A 251 -17.88 -25.48 -21.20
CA LEU A 251 -18.03 -25.24 -22.63
C LEU A 251 -17.11 -24.13 -23.19
N GLY A 252 -16.27 -23.53 -22.35
CA GLY A 252 -15.30 -22.50 -22.78
C GLY A 252 -15.88 -21.09 -22.86
N TYR A 253 -17.07 -20.85 -22.33
CA TYR A 253 -17.63 -19.50 -22.17
C TYR A 253 -17.27 -18.94 -20.79
N ASP A 254 -17.07 -17.62 -20.66
CA ASP A 254 -16.78 -16.97 -19.37
C ASP A 254 -18.06 -16.33 -18.77
N PRO A 255 -18.73 -17.00 -17.81
CA PRO A 255 -19.91 -16.46 -17.16
C PRO A 255 -19.58 -15.56 -15.96
N GLY A 256 -18.30 -15.29 -15.66
CA GLY A 256 -17.85 -14.67 -14.42
C GLY A 256 -17.74 -15.67 -13.25
N PRO A 257 -17.63 -15.18 -11.99
CA PRO A 257 -17.57 -16.04 -10.81
C PRO A 257 -18.78 -16.98 -10.71
N VAL A 258 -18.55 -18.24 -10.35
CA VAL A 258 -19.61 -19.25 -10.16
C VAL A 258 -20.26 -19.07 -8.77
N ASP A 259 -21.05 -18.01 -8.65
CA ASP A 259 -21.62 -17.50 -7.40
C ASP A 259 -23.15 -17.64 -7.29
N GLY A 260 -23.81 -18.13 -8.36
CA GLY A 260 -25.26 -18.31 -8.40
C GLY A 260 -26.05 -17.03 -8.69
N ILE A 261 -25.39 -15.96 -9.13
CA ILE A 261 -26.04 -14.70 -9.50
C ILE A 261 -26.13 -14.58 -11.02
N LEU A 262 -27.34 -14.36 -11.57
CA LEU A 262 -27.53 -14.20 -13.02
C LEU A 262 -27.16 -12.77 -13.48
N GLY A 263 -25.87 -12.46 -13.32
CA GLY A 263 -25.28 -11.17 -13.58
C GLY A 263 -24.97 -10.90 -15.05
N PRO A 264 -24.45 -9.71 -15.38
CA PRO A 264 -24.15 -9.31 -16.74
C PRO A 264 -23.17 -10.24 -17.47
N ALA A 265 -22.19 -10.82 -16.77
CA ALA A 265 -21.23 -11.77 -17.34
C ALA A 265 -21.90 -13.08 -17.77
N THR A 266 -22.69 -13.68 -16.87
CA THR A 266 -23.44 -14.91 -17.15
C THR A 266 -24.45 -14.72 -18.30
N ARG A 267 -25.12 -13.56 -18.38
CA ARG A 267 -26.02 -13.23 -19.49
C ARG A 267 -25.29 -13.06 -20.82
N ARG A 268 -24.04 -12.55 -20.82
CA ARG A 268 -23.22 -12.48 -22.03
C ARG A 268 -22.78 -13.87 -22.49
N ALA A 269 -22.34 -14.73 -21.57
CA ALA A 269 -21.96 -16.11 -21.87
C ALA A 269 -23.14 -16.90 -22.49
N LEU A 270 -24.36 -16.74 -21.94
CA LEU A 270 -25.57 -17.37 -22.50
C LEU A 270 -25.90 -16.90 -23.92
N ARG A 271 -25.72 -15.61 -24.21
CA ARG A 271 -25.95 -15.07 -25.57
C ARG A 271 -24.92 -15.61 -26.56
N ALA A 272 -23.66 -15.68 -26.15
CA ALA A 272 -22.60 -16.27 -26.97
C ALA A 272 -22.90 -17.73 -27.31
N PHE A 273 -23.29 -18.52 -26.30
CA PHE A 273 -23.73 -19.91 -26.48
C PHE A 273 -24.92 -20.02 -27.44
N ALA A 274 -25.98 -19.21 -27.25
CA ALA A 274 -27.17 -19.21 -28.12
C ALA A 274 -26.82 -18.91 -29.58
N GLN A 275 -25.94 -17.92 -29.79
CA GLN A 275 -25.51 -17.49 -31.10
C GLN A 275 -24.71 -18.59 -31.81
N ASP A 276 -23.78 -19.25 -31.12
CA ASP A 276 -22.99 -20.36 -31.66
C ASP A 276 -23.86 -21.57 -32.05
N LYS A 277 -24.96 -21.78 -31.35
CA LYS A 277 -25.93 -22.86 -31.62
C LYS A 277 -27.01 -22.47 -32.64
N GLY A 278 -26.95 -21.27 -33.21
CA GLY A 278 -27.91 -20.78 -34.19
C GLY A 278 -29.33 -20.57 -33.63
N LEU A 279 -29.45 -20.37 -32.32
CA LEU A 279 -30.70 -20.14 -31.62
C LEU A 279 -31.08 -18.64 -31.75
N SER A 280 -32.27 -18.32 -32.26
CA SER A 280 -32.75 -16.94 -32.49
C SER A 280 -32.75 -16.09 -31.21
N GLU A 281 -32.11 -14.91 -31.23
CA GLU A 281 -32.08 -13.96 -30.09
C GLU A 281 -33.47 -13.40 -29.70
N THR A 282 -34.46 -13.51 -30.58
CA THR A 282 -35.82 -13.06 -30.30
C THR A 282 -36.71 -14.23 -29.88
N GLY A 283 -37.15 -14.24 -28.62
CA GLY A 283 -38.25 -15.09 -28.13
C GLY A 283 -37.89 -16.41 -27.42
N ILE A 284 -36.61 -16.73 -27.19
CA ILE A 284 -36.22 -17.95 -26.46
C ILE A 284 -36.21 -17.68 -24.94
N SER A 285 -36.79 -18.60 -24.17
CA SER A 285 -36.84 -18.51 -22.70
C SER A 285 -35.49 -18.84 -22.06
N LEU A 286 -35.21 -18.26 -20.89
CA LEU A 286 -33.97 -18.52 -20.14
C LEU A 286 -33.81 -20.00 -19.76
N ASP A 287 -34.92 -20.68 -19.46
CA ASP A 287 -34.93 -22.09 -19.06
C ASP A 287 -34.55 -22.99 -20.24
N THR A 288 -35.09 -22.70 -21.42
CA THR A 288 -34.74 -23.41 -22.68
C THR A 288 -33.26 -23.24 -23.03
N LEU A 289 -32.70 -22.07 -22.73
CA LEU A 289 -31.28 -21.78 -22.92
C LEU A 289 -30.41 -22.55 -21.93
N ALA A 290 -30.84 -22.66 -20.67
CA ALA A 290 -30.12 -23.40 -19.64
C ALA A 290 -30.10 -24.91 -19.92
N GLU A 291 -31.20 -25.48 -20.41
CA GLU A 291 -31.28 -26.90 -20.80
C GLU A 291 -30.30 -27.23 -21.93
N ALA A 292 -30.22 -26.39 -22.97
CA ALA A 292 -29.30 -26.60 -24.09
C ALA A 292 -27.83 -26.52 -23.67
N VAL A 293 -27.48 -25.60 -22.75
CA VAL A 293 -26.12 -25.50 -22.18
C VAL A 293 -25.76 -26.78 -21.43
N ALA A 294 -26.68 -27.29 -20.60
CA ALA A 294 -26.43 -28.50 -19.82
C ALA A 294 -26.21 -29.74 -20.72
N GLU A 295 -26.96 -29.83 -21.83
CA GLU A 295 -26.85 -30.92 -22.79
C GLU A 295 -25.50 -30.93 -23.52
N ASP A 296 -25.02 -29.76 -23.98
CA ASP A 296 -23.71 -29.65 -24.63
C ASP A 296 -22.54 -29.86 -23.65
N ALA A 297 -22.65 -29.35 -22.42
CA ALA A 297 -21.61 -29.52 -21.41
C ALA A 297 -21.42 -31.00 -21.01
N ALA A 298 -22.50 -31.80 -21.09
CA ALA A 298 -22.45 -33.23 -20.86
C ALA A 298 -21.71 -34.01 -21.97
N ALA A 299 -21.38 -33.37 -23.10
CA ALA A 299 -20.71 -34.01 -24.23
C ALA A 299 -19.19 -33.76 -24.31
N LEU A 300 -18.59 -33.02 -23.35
CA LEU A 300 -17.16 -32.68 -23.33
C LEU A 300 -16.26 -33.78 -22.70
N PRO A 301 -15.01 -33.98 -23.18
CA PRO A 301 -14.05 -34.93 -22.59
C PRO A 301 -13.28 -34.38 -21.34
N ASP A 302 -12.83 -35.29 -20.46
CA ASP A 302 -12.31 -35.04 -19.09
C ASP A 302 -10.89 -34.38 -18.99
N PHE A 303 -10.75 -33.04 -19.09
CA PHE A 303 -9.50 -32.32 -18.74
C PHE A 303 -9.59 -31.60 -17.37
N ALA A 304 -8.77 -31.96 -16.37
CA ALA A 304 -8.85 -31.40 -15.01
C ALA A 304 -7.51 -31.34 -14.25
N LEU A 305 -7.36 -30.34 -13.37
CA LEU A 305 -6.19 -30.11 -12.50
C LEU A 305 -6.57 -30.25 -11.02
N SER A 306 -5.84 -31.10 -10.29
CA SER A 306 -6.03 -31.32 -8.84
C SER A 306 -4.75 -31.00 -8.06
N VAL A 307 -4.80 -30.01 -7.17
CA VAL A 307 -3.74 -29.64 -6.21
C VAL A 307 -4.35 -29.27 -4.84
N PRO A 308 -3.63 -29.45 -3.72
CA PRO A 308 -4.11 -29.08 -2.39
C PRO A 308 -4.27 -27.56 -2.24
N ASP A 309 -5.17 -27.11 -1.36
CA ASP A 309 -5.35 -25.69 -1.07
C ASP A 309 -4.27 -25.15 -0.10
N THR A 310 -3.70 -26.04 0.72
CA THR A 310 -2.65 -25.68 1.70
C THR A 310 -1.65 -26.83 1.89
N VAL A 311 -0.36 -26.50 1.99
CA VAL A 311 0.74 -27.41 2.34
C VAL A 311 1.44 -26.89 3.59
N VAL A 312 1.60 -27.73 4.61
CA VAL A 312 2.25 -27.37 5.87
C VAL A 312 3.45 -28.28 6.12
N GLY A 313 4.57 -27.74 6.57
CA GLY A 313 5.73 -28.54 6.97
C GLY A 313 6.79 -27.74 7.72
N SER A 314 7.82 -28.42 8.24
CA SER A 314 8.95 -27.77 8.94
C SER A 314 10.18 -27.57 8.04
N ASP A 315 10.23 -28.28 6.91
CA ASP A 315 11.28 -28.19 5.90
C ASP A 315 11.22 -26.84 5.15
N PRO A 316 12.36 -26.18 4.87
CA PRO A 316 12.39 -24.98 4.03
C PRO A 316 11.93 -25.21 2.59
N PHE A 317 11.93 -26.44 2.08
CA PHE A 317 11.40 -26.79 0.75
C PHE A 317 10.09 -27.57 0.91
N LEU A 318 8.97 -26.86 0.85
CA LEU A 318 7.64 -27.46 0.92
C LEU A 318 7.24 -28.00 -0.46
N LYS A 319 6.79 -29.26 -0.49
CA LYS A 319 6.48 -29.99 -1.71
C LYS A 319 5.01 -29.86 -2.09
N ILE A 320 4.73 -29.35 -3.27
CA ILE A 320 3.39 -29.33 -3.87
C ILE A 320 3.26 -30.58 -4.73
N ALA A 321 2.27 -31.41 -4.46
CA ALA A 321 1.95 -32.60 -5.26
C ALA A 321 0.56 -32.45 -5.87
N GLY A 322 0.43 -32.78 -7.16
CA GLY A 322 -0.81 -32.63 -7.91
C GLY A 322 -1.01 -33.70 -8.98
N ARG A 323 -2.16 -33.62 -9.66
CA ARG A 323 -2.50 -34.49 -10.79
C ARG A 323 -3.23 -33.72 -11.88
N LEU A 324 -2.84 -33.98 -13.13
CA LEU A 324 -3.51 -33.55 -14.35
C LEU A 324 -4.21 -34.77 -14.99
N THR A 325 -5.48 -34.66 -15.33
CA THR A 325 -6.23 -35.67 -16.08
C THR A 325 -6.68 -35.10 -17.42
N GLY A 326 -6.73 -35.93 -18.46
CA GLY A 326 -7.03 -35.53 -19.85
C GLY A 326 -5.82 -35.64 -20.79
N ALA A 327 -6.03 -35.54 -22.10
CA ALA A 327 -4.99 -35.77 -23.10
C ALA A 327 -3.97 -34.63 -23.16
N GLY A 328 -2.78 -34.83 -22.57
CA GLY A 328 -1.58 -33.99 -22.76
C GLY A 328 -1.68 -32.57 -22.18
N GLY A 329 -0.52 -31.97 -21.84
CA GLY A 329 -0.45 -30.59 -21.37
C GLY A 329 0.83 -30.23 -20.63
N ILE A 330 0.98 -28.95 -20.31
CA ILE A 330 2.07 -28.41 -19.47
C ILE A 330 1.52 -27.90 -18.14
N VAL A 331 2.30 -28.07 -17.07
CA VAL A 331 2.02 -27.47 -15.76
C VAL A 331 3.16 -26.53 -15.40
N THR A 332 2.83 -25.34 -14.92
CA THR A 332 3.80 -24.38 -14.37
C THR A 332 3.45 -23.95 -12.97
N ILE A 333 4.45 -23.77 -12.11
CA ILE A 333 4.30 -23.24 -10.74
C ILE A 333 5.15 -21.98 -10.63
N ASP A 334 4.52 -20.84 -10.32
CA ASP A 334 5.15 -19.50 -10.36
C ASP A 334 5.90 -19.20 -11.69
N GLY A 335 5.42 -19.78 -12.80
CA GLY A 335 6.02 -19.62 -14.12
C GLY A 335 7.15 -20.61 -14.46
N GLU A 336 7.55 -21.49 -13.54
CA GLU A 336 8.51 -22.55 -13.80
C GLU A 336 7.81 -23.83 -14.26
N ALA A 337 8.27 -24.44 -15.35
CA ALA A 337 7.69 -25.66 -15.91
C ALA A 337 7.97 -26.88 -15.02
N VAL A 338 6.94 -27.69 -14.76
CA VAL A 338 7.01 -28.89 -13.93
C VAL A 338 6.89 -30.13 -14.81
N SER A 339 7.74 -31.13 -14.57
CA SER A 339 7.63 -32.42 -15.26
C SER A 339 6.40 -33.19 -14.78
N ILE A 340 5.64 -33.74 -15.71
CA ILE A 340 4.43 -34.54 -15.46
C ILE A 340 4.75 -35.99 -15.81
N ASP A 341 4.43 -36.90 -14.89
CA ASP A 341 4.60 -38.33 -15.09
C ASP A 341 3.55 -38.89 -16.07
N ALA A 342 3.82 -40.09 -16.61
CA ALA A 342 2.96 -40.73 -17.60
C ALA A 342 1.53 -41.01 -17.10
N ASP A 343 1.30 -41.02 -15.78
CA ASP A 343 -0.01 -41.19 -15.15
C ASP A 343 -0.70 -39.85 -14.81
N GLY A 344 -0.10 -38.72 -15.21
CA GLY A 344 -0.57 -37.36 -14.98
C GLY A 344 -0.19 -36.77 -13.62
N SER A 345 0.56 -37.49 -12.77
CA SER A 345 1.02 -36.94 -11.48
C SER A 345 2.22 -36.00 -11.66
N PHE A 346 2.37 -35.05 -10.74
CA PHE A 346 3.54 -34.16 -10.72
C PHE A 346 3.82 -33.68 -9.30
N ASP A 347 5.06 -33.26 -9.07
CA ASP A 347 5.43 -32.56 -7.85
C ASP A 347 6.56 -31.55 -8.03
N HIS A 348 6.61 -30.56 -7.14
CA HIS A 348 7.62 -29.51 -7.19
C HIS A 348 7.92 -28.96 -5.78
N GLY A 349 9.19 -28.75 -5.48
CA GLY A 349 9.64 -28.19 -4.19
C GLY A 349 9.74 -26.68 -4.25
N VAL A 350 8.98 -25.98 -3.41
CA VAL A 350 9.01 -24.52 -3.31
C VAL A 350 9.72 -24.10 -2.02
N TYR A 351 10.69 -23.21 -2.15
CA TYR A 351 11.35 -22.63 -0.99
C TYR A 351 10.44 -21.64 -0.23
N VAL A 352 10.29 -21.84 1.07
CA VAL A 352 9.46 -21.02 1.96
C VAL A 352 10.28 -20.54 3.15
N ILE A 353 10.47 -19.22 3.21
CA ILE A 353 11.02 -18.54 4.40
C ILE A 353 9.95 -18.61 5.50
N ASP A 354 10.39 -18.75 6.77
CA ASP A 354 9.53 -18.86 7.96
C ASP A 354 8.24 -18.01 7.83
N GLY A 355 7.05 -18.65 7.86
CA GLY A 355 5.75 -18.00 7.61
C GLY A 355 4.91 -18.67 6.51
N GLU A 356 4.04 -17.88 5.86
CA GLU A 356 3.15 -18.32 4.77
C GLU A 356 3.58 -17.72 3.42
N ARG A 357 3.50 -18.53 2.36
CA ARG A 357 3.71 -18.10 0.97
C ARG A 357 2.61 -18.67 0.10
N THR A 358 1.98 -17.85 -0.74
CA THR A 358 1.03 -18.32 -1.76
C THR A 358 1.74 -18.45 -3.10
N VAL A 359 1.46 -19.53 -3.82
CA VAL A 359 1.97 -19.77 -5.18
C VAL A 359 0.82 -20.06 -6.14
N THR A 360 1.04 -19.80 -7.43
CA THR A 360 0.05 -20.08 -8.48
C THR A 360 0.46 -21.27 -9.32
N VAL A 361 -0.44 -22.24 -9.46
CA VAL A 361 -0.30 -23.41 -10.34
C VAL A 361 -1.17 -23.19 -11.57
N ILE A 362 -0.58 -23.34 -12.76
CA ILE A 362 -1.27 -23.18 -14.06
C ILE A 362 -1.09 -24.48 -14.84
N ALA A 363 -2.17 -25.00 -15.44
CA ALA A 363 -2.13 -26.10 -16.39
C ALA A 363 -2.69 -25.66 -17.74
N GLN A 364 -2.05 -26.07 -18.83
CA GLN A 364 -2.48 -25.77 -20.19
C GLN A 364 -2.51 -27.04 -21.05
N SER A 365 -3.66 -27.34 -21.67
CA SER A 365 -3.79 -28.47 -22.61
C SER A 365 -3.16 -28.17 -23.96
N GLU A 366 -2.90 -29.20 -24.76
CA GLU A 366 -2.40 -29.06 -26.15
C GLU A 366 -3.38 -28.28 -27.05
N ASP A 367 -4.68 -28.38 -26.78
CA ASP A 367 -5.74 -27.66 -27.50
C ASP A 367 -5.99 -26.23 -26.96
N GLY A 368 -5.18 -25.76 -25.99
CA GLY A 368 -5.18 -24.38 -25.51
C GLY A 368 -6.10 -24.08 -24.32
N VAL A 369 -6.68 -25.09 -23.66
CA VAL A 369 -7.46 -24.91 -22.43
C VAL A 369 -6.52 -24.59 -21.26
N VAL A 370 -6.80 -23.54 -20.49
CA VAL A 370 -5.97 -23.10 -19.34
C VAL A 370 -6.75 -23.18 -18.03
N LEU A 371 -6.17 -23.85 -17.03
CA LEU A 371 -6.66 -23.95 -15.66
C LEU A 371 -5.68 -23.30 -14.69
N SER A 372 -6.15 -22.61 -13.65
CA SER A 372 -5.30 -21.96 -12.64
C SER A 372 -5.82 -22.17 -11.22
N LYS A 373 -4.92 -22.40 -10.26
CA LYS A 373 -5.24 -22.58 -8.83
C LYS A 373 -4.15 -22.01 -7.92
N SER A 374 -4.54 -21.35 -6.83
CA SER A 374 -3.61 -20.84 -5.80
C SER A 374 -3.42 -21.84 -4.66
N VAL A 375 -2.19 -22.02 -4.19
CA VAL A 375 -1.83 -22.94 -3.09
C VAL A 375 -1.09 -22.16 -2.01
N THR A 376 -1.50 -22.31 -0.74
CA THR A 376 -0.82 -21.67 0.40
C THR A 376 0.18 -22.63 1.05
N LEU A 377 1.43 -22.21 1.19
CA LEU A 377 2.50 -22.98 1.81
C LEU A 377 2.82 -22.36 3.17
N ARG A 378 2.79 -23.15 4.24
CA ARG A 378 3.02 -22.67 5.62
C ARG A 378 4.13 -23.46 6.29
N ARG A 379 5.19 -22.77 6.69
CA ARG A 379 6.33 -23.39 7.38
C ARG A 379 6.23 -23.23 8.90
N ASP A 380 6.11 -24.34 9.61
CA ASP A 380 6.04 -24.39 11.08
C ASP A 380 7.41 -24.71 11.69
N ARG A 381 7.88 -23.89 12.62
CA ARG A 381 9.14 -24.12 13.32
C ARG A 381 8.96 -25.17 14.42
N GLN A 382 9.82 -26.20 14.44
CA GLN A 382 9.98 -27.06 15.61
C GLN A 382 10.83 -26.31 16.66
N GLU A 383 10.31 -26.12 17.87
CA GLU A 383 11.08 -25.59 19.01
C GLU A 383 12.22 -26.57 19.36
N THR A 384 13.44 -26.07 19.46
CA THR A 384 14.56 -26.84 19.99
C THR A 384 14.50 -26.87 21.52
N ASP A 385 15.05 -27.92 22.14
CA ASP A 385 15.09 -28.07 23.61
C ASP A 385 15.76 -26.88 24.32
N ASP A 386 16.73 -26.23 23.66
CA ASP A 386 17.41 -25.03 24.16
C ASP A 386 16.48 -23.80 24.22
N LEU A 387 15.56 -23.66 23.26
CA LEU A 387 14.56 -22.58 23.23
C LEU A 387 13.51 -22.78 24.33
N ALA A 388 13.08 -24.02 24.56
CA ALA A 388 12.18 -24.36 25.65
C ALA A 388 12.83 -24.12 27.02
N ALA A 389 14.10 -24.47 27.20
CA ALA A 389 14.86 -24.22 28.42
C ALA A 389 15.07 -22.72 28.72
N LEU A 390 15.28 -21.91 27.68
CA LEU A 390 15.34 -20.45 27.81
C LEU A 390 13.97 -19.86 28.19
N ALA A 391 12.89 -20.33 27.58
CA ALA A 391 11.52 -19.88 27.86
C ALA A 391 11.15 -20.00 29.35
N VAL A 392 11.52 -21.13 29.97
CA VAL A 392 11.26 -21.43 31.40
C VAL A 392 12.02 -20.48 32.33
N LYS A 393 13.20 -19.99 31.94
CA LYS A 393 14.04 -19.10 32.77
C LYS A 393 13.66 -17.62 32.66
N LEU A 394 12.99 -17.23 31.58
CA LEU A 394 12.60 -15.83 31.36
C LEU A 394 11.44 -15.45 32.29
N ILE A 395 11.51 -14.30 32.96
CA ILE A 395 10.47 -13.83 33.88
C ILE A 395 9.53 -12.90 33.10
N PRO A 396 8.19 -13.03 33.22
CA PRO A 396 7.26 -12.08 32.61
C PRO A 396 7.53 -10.63 33.04
N LEU A 397 7.39 -9.69 32.10
CA LEU A 397 7.45 -8.25 32.38
C LEU A 397 6.31 -7.83 33.32
N ASN A 398 6.62 -7.00 34.31
CA ASN A 398 5.65 -6.46 35.24
C ASN A 398 6.07 -5.06 35.74
N PRO A 399 5.67 -3.98 35.04
CA PRO A 399 6.09 -2.61 35.36
C PRO A 399 5.54 -2.07 36.70
N ILE A 400 4.56 -2.74 37.30
CA ILE A 400 3.91 -2.27 38.55
C ILE A 400 4.62 -2.83 39.80
N ARG A 401 5.47 -3.87 39.66
CA ARG A 401 6.19 -4.45 40.81
C ARG A 401 7.18 -3.47 41.44
N THR A 402 7.70 -2.55 40.64
CA THR A 402 8.78 -1.67 41.03
C THR A 402 8.18 -0.32 41.41
N ALA A 403 8.11 -0.02 42.71
CA ALA A 403 7.62 1.26 43.19
C ALA A 403 8.67 2.35 42.95
N THR A 404 8.37 3.30 42.06
CA THR A 404 9.30 4.39 41.70
C THR A 404 8.74 5.75 42.10
N GLN A 405 9.58 6.79 42.06
CA GLN A 405 9.15 8.17 42.29
C GLN A 405 8.55 8.76 41.00
N SER A 406 7.39 9.41 41.11
CA SER A 406 6.82 10.17 39.99
C SER A 406 7.71 11.36 39.63
N ASN A 407 7.86 11.63 38.33
CA ASN A 407 8.59 12.75 37.78
C ASN A 407 7.62 13.65 36.98
N PRO A 408 7.01 14.67 37.61
CA PRO A 408 5.95 15.46 36.97
C PRO A 408 6.45 16.28 35.77
N ASP A 409 7.75 16.56 35.70
CA ASP A 409 8.36 17.32 34.61
C ASP A 409 8.78 16.44 33.42
N ALA A 410 8.68 15.11 33.54
CA ALA A 410 9.02 14.18 32.48
C ALA A 410 7.96 14.12 31.36
N VAL A 411 8.38 13.76 30.16
CA VAL A 411 7.52 13.55 28.98
C VAL A 411 8.05 12.38 28.17
N ALA A 412 7.15 11.55 27.61
CA ALA A 412 7.52 10.40 26.81
C ALA A 412 6.81 10.37 25.44
N LEU A 413 7.58 10.19 24.38
CA LEU A 413 7.09 9.87 23.03
C LEU A 413 7.46 8.43 22.69
N ILE A 414 6.47 7.60 22.42
CA ILE A 414 6.64 6.15 22.29
C ILE A 414 6.05 5.73 20.95
N ILE A 415 6.88 5.11 20.12
CA ILE A 415 6.57 4.81 18.73
C ILE A 415 6.83 3.33 18.50
N GLY A 416 5.84 2.62 17.98
CA GLY A 416 5.96 1.26 17.50
C GLY A 416 5.46 1.16 16.07
N THR A 417 6.21 0.46 15.22
CA THR A 417 5.81 0.23 13.83
C THR A 417 6.05 -1.22 13.50
N GLU A 418 5.03 -2.07 13.74
CA GLU A 418 5.11 -3.49 13.42
C GLU A 418 4.76 -3.76 11.96
N LYS A 419 3.62 -3.25 11.49
CA LYS A 419 3.17 -3.41 10.11
C LYS A 419 3.55 -2.19 9.29
N TYR A 420 3.93 -2.43 8.05
CA TYR A 420 4.28 -1.37 7.10
C TYR A 420 3.44 -1.49 5.83
N ARG A 421 3.25 -0.39 5.10
CA ARG A 421 2.54 -0.44 3.81
C ARG A 421 3.29 -1.20 2.72
N THR A 422 4.62 -1.06 2.70
CA THR A 422 5.48 -1.52 1.60
C THR A 422 6.68 -2.32 2.07
N LEU A 423 6.84 -2.53 3.38
CA LEU A 423 7.99 -3.21 3.97
C LEU A 423 7.54 -4.45 4.75
N PRO A 424 8.44 -5.44 4.96
CA PRO A 424 8.18 -6.57 5.83
C PRO A 424 7.85 -6.15 7.26
N ASP A 425 7.09 -6.98 7.99
CA ASP A 425 6.73 -6.68 9.36
C ASP A 425 7.96 -6.66 10.30
N ALA A 426 7.99 -5.72 11.24
CA ALA A 426 8.90 -5.69 12.38
C ALA A 426 8.21 -6.33 13.60
N THR A 427 8.21 -7.65 13.64
CA THR A 427 7.48 -8.47 14.61
C THR A 427 7.65 -7.97 16.06
N PHE A 428 6.52 -7.76 16.75
CA PHE A 428 6.39 -7.28 18.13
C PHE A 428 6.65 -5.79 18.38
N ALA A 429 7.04 -4.99 17.39
CA ALA A 429 7.37 -3.58 17.60
C ALA A 429 6.20 -2.76 18.22
N ASP A 430 4.97 -2.95 17.74
CA ASP A 430 3.77 -2.30 18.31
C ASP A 430 3.55 -2.72 19.76
N ARG A 431 3.83 -3.99 20.08
CA ARG A 431 3.69 -4.55 21.42
C ARG A 431 4.78 -4.05 22.36
N ASP A 432 6.02 -3.95 21.88
CA ASP A 432 7.14 -3.38 22.63
C ASP A 432 6.88 -1.92 22.97
N ALA A 433 6.40 -1.12 22.02
CA ALA A 433 5.99 0.25 22.27
C ALA A 433 4.88 0.36 23.32
N LYS A 434 3.82 -0.47 23.21
CA LYS A 434 2.75 -0.49 24.22
C LYS A 434 3.27 -0.88 25.60
N ALA A 435 4.12 -1.90 25.69
CA ALA A 435 4.72 -2.31 26.95
C ALA A 435 5.61 -1.20 27.51
N PHE A 436 6.45 -0.57 26.69
CA PHE A 436 7.32 0.52 27.12
C PHE A 436 6.52 1.74 27.61
N ALA A 437 5.30 1.97 27.12
CA ALA A 437 4.40 3.00 27.66
C ALA A 437 4.03 2.76 29.13
N ASP A 438 3.81 1.50 29.52
CA ASP A 438 3.61 1.15 30.92
C ASP A 438 4.89 1.39 31.74
N TYR A 439 6.08 1.09 31.21
CA TYR A 439 7.34 1.40 31.89
C TYR A 439 7.60 2.91 32.01
N ALA A 440 7.27 3.69 30.99
CA ALA A 440 7.36 5.13 31.05
C ALA A 440 6.49 5.69 32.19
N GLN A 441 5.28 5.15 32.35
CA GLN A 441 4.38 5.55 33.42
C GLN A 441 4.85 5.08 34.80
N TYR A 442 5.01 3.77 34.99
CA TYR A 442 5.15 3.17 36.31
C TYR A 442 6.59 3.09 36.82
N VAL A 443 7.58 3.12 35.91
CA VAL A 443 8.99 2.98 36.26
C VAL A 443 9.77 4.28 36.06
N LEU A 444 9.60 4.95 34.92
CA LEU A 444 10.20 6.27 34.68
C LEU A 444 9.40 7.42 35.33
N GLY A 445 8.21 7.11 35.87
CA GLY A 445 7.40 8.05 36.64
C GLY A 445 6.72 9.14 35.81
N VAL A 446 6.61 8.97 34.50
CA VAL A 446 6.02 9.95 33.57
C VAL A 446 4.50 10.03 33.78
N PRO A 447 3.91 11.23 33.95
CA PRO A 447 2.47 11.36 34.07
C PRO A 447 1.75 10.84 32.82
N PRO A 448 0.64 10.09 32.93
CA PRO A 448 -0.07 9.53 31.77
C PRO A 448 -0.47 10.57 30.72
N SER A 449 -0.84 11.79 31.14
CA SER A 449 -1.17 12.91 30.24
C SER A 449 0.01 13.45 29.43
N ARG A 450 1.24 13.04 29.77
CA ARG A 450 2.50 13.43 29.14
C ARG A 450 3.18 12.25 28.44
N ILE A 451 2.43 11.17 28.19
CA ILE A 451 2.84 10.03 27.38
C ILE A 451 2.04 10.07 26.08
N LYS A 452 2.73 10.07 24.94
CA LYS A 452 2.11 9.89 23.62
C LYS A 452 2.62 8.60 23.02
N THR A 453 1.70 7.68 22.74
CA THR A 453 1.98 6.42 22.08
C THR A 453 1.41 6.46 20.66
N LEU A 454 2.25 6.17 19.66
CA LEU A 454 1.88 6.04 18.25
C LEU A 454 2.24 4.62 17.80
N VAL A 455 1.26 3.84 17.34
CA VAL A 455 1.43 2.43 16.94
C VAL A 455 0.59 2.11 15.71
N GLY A 456 1.00 1.13 14.92
CA GLY A 456 0.28 0.77 13.68
C GLY A 456 0.08 1.99 12.77
N GLU A 457 -1.13 2.16 12.23
CA GLU A 457 -1.43 3.26 11.30
C GLU A 457 -1.26 4.66 11.91
N ASP A 458 -1.40 4.80 13.23
CA ASP A 458 -1.19 6.06 13.95
C ASP A 458 0.30 6.46 14.00
N ALA A 459 1.21 5.52 13.77
CA ALA A 459 2.64 5.75 13.67
C ALA A 459 3.08 6.16 12.25
N GLY A 460 2.24 6.88 11.51
CA GLY A 460 2.59 7.48 10.22
C GLY A 460 3.57 8.66 10.36
N PHE A 461 4.34 8.94 9.31
CA PHE A 461 5.38 9.96 9.26
C PHE A 461 4.87 11.33 9.72
N GLY A 462 3.72 11.76 9.20
CA GLY A 462 3.11 13.03 9.55
C GLY A 462 2.72 13.13 11.03
N ALA A 463 2.22 12.04 11.63
CA ALA A 463 1.87 12.00 13.04
C ALA A 463 3.11 12.05 13.94
N ILE A 464 4.16 11.30 13.58
CA ILE A 464 5.44 11.33 14.30
C ILE A 464 6.10 12.71 14.19
N ARG A 465 6.13 13.33 12.99
CA ARG A 465 6.65 14.69 12.82
C ARG A 465 5.87 15.71 13.65
N LYS A 466 4.53 15.66 13.65
CA LYS A 466 3.72 16.54 14.52
C LYS A 466 4.02 16.30 16.00
N ALA A 467 4.24 15.05 16.40
CA ALA A 467 4.60 14.72 17.78
C ALA A 467 5.95 15.34 18.18
N ILE A 468 6.96 15.25 17.32
CA ILE A 468 8.30 15.79 17.61
C ILE A 468 8.35 17.31 17.49
N SER A 469 7.75 17.89 16.45
CA SER A 469 7.90 19.33 16.16
C SER A 469 6.87 20.23 16.87
N LEU A 470 5.74 19.69 17.35
CA LEU A 470 4.69 20.48 17.99
C LEU A 470 4.38 20.00 19.41
N TRP A 471 4.07 18.71 19.57
CA TRP A 471 3.58 18.20 20.86
C TRP A 471 4.68 18.12 21.93
N LEU A 472 5.86 17.58 21.60
CA LEU A 472 6.99 17.52 22.53
C LEU A 472 7.41 18.92 23.01
N PRO A 473 7.71 19.90 22.12
CA PRO A 473 8.09 21.26 22.53
C PRO A 473 7.05 21.95 23.42
N ALA A 474 5.75 21.69 23.21
CA ALA A 474 4.70 22.27 24.03
C ALA A 474 4.71 21.78 25.49
N LEU A 475 5.33 20.61 25.76
CA LEU A 475 5.40 20.00 27.08
C LEU A 475 6.77 20.13 27.74
N VAL A 476 7.84 20.30 26.97
CA VAL A 476 9.22 20.37 27.48
C VAL A 476 9.49 21.74 28.10
N GLN A 477 9.89 21.73 29.38
CA GLN A 477 10.39 22.91 30.07
C GLN A 477 11.92 22.96 29.99
N LYS A 478 12.45 24.04 29.43
CA LYS A 478 13.88 24.28 29.27
C LYS A 478 14.64 24.10 30.59
N GLY A 479 15.65 23.23 30.60
CA GLY A 479 16.53 22.91 31.72
C GLY A 479 15.87 22.13 32.87
N LYS A 480 14.60 21.74 32.75
CA LYS A 480 13.85 21.05 33.82
C LYS A 480 13.38 19.66 33.42
N SER A 481 12.77 19.54 32.23
CA SER A 481 12.12 18.32 31.80
C SER A 481 13.11 17.20 31.45
N ASP A 482 12.73 15.98 31.84
CA ASP A 482 13.32 14.74 31.32
C ASP A 482 12.49 14.27 30.12
N VAL A 483 13.14 14.01 29.00
CA VAL A 483 12.46 13.57 27.76
C VAL A 483 12.84 12.12 27.47
N TYR A 484 11.85 11.27 27.27
CA TYR A 484 12.05 9.89 26.85
C TYR A 484 11.48 9.70 25.46
N VAL A 485 12.28 9.16 24.54
CA VAL A 485 11.79 8.73 23.22
C VAL A 485 12.06 7.24 23.09
N PHE A 486 11.04 6.46 22.81
CA PHE A 486 11.17 5.05 22.50
C PHE A 486 10.70 4.80 21.08
N PHE A 487 11.50 4.10 20.29
CA PHE A 487 11.14 3.68 18.95
C PHE A 487 11.43 2.19 18.78
N ALA A 488 10.43 1.41 18.38
CA ALA A 488 10.59 0.02 17.95
C ALA A 488 10.10 -0.14 16.51
N GLY A 489 10.93 -0.74 15.66
CA GLY A 489 10.62 -0.93 14.24
C GLY A 489 11.87 -1.00 13.35
N HIS A 490 11.70 -0.92 12.04
CA HIS A 490 12.79 -0.87 11.08
C HIS A 490 13.56 0.45 11.13
N GLY A 491 14.88 0.33 11.09
CA GLY A 491 15.80 1.42 10.79
C GLY A 491 16.52 1.16 9.47
N LEU A 492 16.79 2.21 8.69
CA LEU A 492 17.57 2.10 7.46
C LEU A 492 18.73 3.08 7.46
N THR A 493 19.74 2.78 6.64
CA THR A 493 20.87 3.68 6.40
C THR A 493 21.03 3.97 4.92
N ASP A 494 21.39 5.20 4.56
CA ASP A 494 21.63 5.61 3.18
C ASP A 494 23.05 5.29 2.67
N GLY A 495 23.83 4.54 3.45
CA GLY A 495 25.20 4.15 3.13
C GLY A 495 26.26 5.11 3.67
N ASP A 496 25.90 6.35 4.02
CA ASP A 496 26.77 7.29 4.73
C ASP A 496 26.54 7.21 6.25
N ALA A 497 27.61 7.35 7.03
CA ALA A 497 27.58 7.25 8.49
C ALA A 497 26.63 8.25 9.18
N ALA A 498 26.15 9.28 8.47
CA ALA A 498 25.29 10.34 8.99
C ALA A 498 23.78 10.07 8.83
N GLY A 499 23.36 9.19 7.91
CA GLY A 499 21.95 8.97 7.57
C GLY A 499 21.39 7.70 8.20
N ALA A 500 21.17 7.68 9.51
CA ALA A 500 20.33 6.66 10.14
C ALA A 500 18.88 7.15 10.18
N TYR A 501 17.94 6.35 9.69
CA TYR A 501 16.53 6.71 9.56
C TYR A 501 15.66 5.72 10.32
N LEU A 502 14.65 6.22 11.02
CA LEU A 502 13.61 5.44 11.69
C LEU A 502 12.37 5.41 10.78
N LEU A 503 11.84 4.24 10.47
CA LEU A 503 10.74 4.08 9.50
C LEU A 503 9.35 4.12 10.16
N PRO A 504 8.51 5.11 9.84
CA PRO A 504 7.08 5.14 10.16
C PRO A 504 6.29 4.02 9.46
N TYR A 505 5.03 3.84 9.85
CA TYR A 505 4.08 2.90 9.22
C TYR A 505 3.94 3.09 7.69
N ASP A 506 3.91 4.34 7.24
CA ASP A 506 3.86 4.74 5.83
C ASP A 506 5.24 5.13 5.28
N GLY A 507 6.31 4.71 5.97
CA GLY A 507 7.69 4.89 5.56
C GLY A 507 8.03 4.06 4.32
N ASP A 508 8.94 4.58 3.49
CA ASP A 508 9.38 3.93 2.25
C ASP A 508 10.91 3.91 2.19
N ALA A 509 11.47 2.72 1.92
CA ALA A 509 12.91 2.47 1.87
C ALA A 509 13.62 3.23 0.72
N GLU A 510 12.89 3.66 -0.31
CA GLU A 510 13.43 4.45 -1.42
C GLU A 510 13.33 5.97 -1.18
N LEU A 511 12.48 6.40 -0.24
CA LEU A 511 12.20 7.80 0.07
C LEU A 511 12.59 8.19 1.51
N LEU A 512 13.62 7.56 2.08
CA LEU A 512 14.05 7.75 3.48
C LEU A 512 14.16 9.21 3.92
N GLN A 513 14.74 10.06 3.09
CA GLN A 513 14.92 11.48 3.38
C GLN A 513 13.60 12.27 3.52
N PHE A 514 12.46 11.69 3.15
CA PHE A 514 11.15 12.33 3.16
C PHE A 514 10.11 11.59 4.00
N LEU A 515 10.18 10.26 4.02
CA LEU A 515 9.19 9.39 4.66
C LEU A 515 9.75 8.66 5.87
N ALA A 516 10.97 9.00 6.30
CA ALA A 516 11.56 8.46 7.50
C ALA A 516 12.05 9.58 8.42
N VAL A 517 12.10 9.29 9.71
CA VAL A 517 12.63 10.22 10.70
C VAL A 517 14.14 10.05 10.74
N GLN A 518 14.87 11.04 10.23
CA GLN A 518 16.33 11.04 10.32
C GLN A 518 16.75 11.17 11.79
N ARG A 519 17.58 10.23 12.28
CA ARG A 519 18.08 10.19 13.65
C ARG A 519 18.83 11.45 14.04
N GLY A 520 19.66 11.99 13.14
CA GLY A 520 20.36 13.26 13.34
C GLY A 520 19.38 14.42 13.57
N ALA A 521 18.37 14.55 12.71
CA ALA A 521 17.34 15.58 12.86
C ALA A 521 16.54 15.44 14.17
N LEU A 522 16.24 14.21 14.60
CA LEU A 522 15.63 13.97 15.91
C LEU A 522 16.53 14.45 17.05
N ILE A 523 17.83 14.17 17.00
CA ILE A 523 18.80 14.64 18.01
C ILE A 523 18.84 16.17 18.04
N ASP A 524 18.92 16.82 16.88
CA ASP A 524 18.97 18.28 16.77
C ASP A 524 17.69 18.93 17.31
N GLU A 525 16.52 18.38 16.98
CA GLU A 525 15.24 18.88 17.48
C GLU A 525 15.11 18.70 19.01
N LEU A 526 15.53 17.56 19.56
CA LEU A 526 15.56 17.34 21.01
C LEU A 526 16.54 18.29 21.71
N ALA A 527 17.71 18.51 21.13
CA ALA A 527 18.70 19.45 21.66
C ALA A 527 18.19 20.90 21.65
N ALA A 528 17.48 21.30 20.57
CA ALA A 528 16.90 22.63 20.44
C ALA A 528 15.86 22.95 21.54
N MET A 529 15.13 21.93 22.01
CA MET A 529 14.19 22.05 23.13
C MET A 529 14.88 22.34 24.48
N GLN A 530 16.20 22.13 24.56
CA GLN A 530 17.03 22.33 25.76
C GLN A 530 16.43 21.66 27.01
N PRO A 531 16.10 20.35 26.96
CA PRO A 531 15.63 19.64 28.15
C PRO A 531 16.72 19.60 29.22
N ARG A 532 16.38 19.20 30.44
CA ARG A 532 17.41 18.84 31.43
C ARG A 532 18.23 17.66 30.91
N ARG A 533 17.53 16.69 30.31
CA ARG A 533 18.09 15.54 29.60
C ARG A 533 17.06 14.91 28.67
N ALA A 534 17.54 14.26 27.60
CA ALA A 534 16.73 13.37 26.80
C ALA A 534 17.41 12.01 26.64
N THR A 535 16.64 10.94 26.78
CA THR A 535 17.09 9.56 26.54
C THR A 535 16.26 8.96 25.42
N VAL A 536 16.95 8.49 24.37
CA VAL A 536 16.34 7.84 23.22
C VAL A 536 16.66 6.35 23.24
N PHE A 537 15.63 5.51 23.30
CA PHE A 537 15.75 4.05 23.21
C PHE A 537 15.35 3.62 21.80
N LEU A 538 16.26 2.99 21.07
CA LEU A 538 16.05 2.57 19.69
C LEU A 538 16.09 1.04 19.59
N ASP A 539 14.92 0.41 19.57
CA ASP A 539 14.79 -0.99 19.19
C ASP A 539 14.66 -1.13 17.66
N THR A 540 15.75 -0.80 16.98
CA THR A 540 15.81 -0.80 15.52
C THR A 540 16.86 -1.76 14.98
N CYS A 541 16.47 -2.53 13.97
CA CYS A 541 17.38 -3.20 13.07
C CYS A 541 17.95 -2.17 12.08
N PHE A 542 19.27 -2.06 11.91
CA PHE A 542 19.87 -1.28 10.82
C PHE A 542 20.49 -2.24 9.79
N SER A 543 19.72 -2.64 8.79
CA SER A 543 20.14 -3.62 7.76
C SER A 543 20.58 -2.95 6.46
N GLY A 544 21.90 -2.91 6.20
CA GLY A 544 22.55 -2.80 4.86
C GLY A 544 22.29 -1.54 4.01
N PRO A 545 23.12 -1.22 3.00
CA PRO A 545 23.04 0.05 2.28
C PRO A 545 21.99 0.01 1.15
N GLY A 546 21.17 1.06 1.06
CA GLY A 546 20.66 1.58 -0.22
C GLY A 546 19.64 0.75 -1.00
N ARG A 547 18.37 1.15 -0.88
CA ARG A 547 17.39 1.27 -1.98
C ARG A 547 17.04 0.00 -2.79
N SER A 548 16.83 -1.15 -2.14
CA SER A 548 15.92 -2.17 -2.67
C SER A 548 15.31 -3.02 -1.56
N ALA A 549 14.03 -3.40 -1.72
CA ALA A 549 13.32 -4.29 -0.80
C ALA A 549 13.97 -5.68 -0.69
N GLU A 550 14.75 -6.09 -1.70
CA GLU A 550 15.46 -7.37 -1.75
C GLU A 550 16.66 -7.46 -0.79
N MET A 551 17.25 -6.34 -0.34
CA MET A 551 18.44 -6.34 0.52
C MET A 551 18.16 -6.49 2.02
N LEU A 552 16.91 -6.61 2.43
CA LEU A 552 16.55 -7.01 3.80
C LEU A 552 16.91 -8.50 4.10
N VAL A 553 17.43 -9.25 3.11
CA VAL A 553 17.65 -10.71 3.20
C VAL A 553 19.10 -11.20 2.89
N ALA A 554 20.05 -10.40 2.36
CA ALA A 554 21.33 -10.96 1.85
C ALA A 554 22.64 -10.26 2.27
N ALA A 555 23.73 -11.05 2.34
CA ALA A 555 24.97 -10.78 3.07
C ALA A 555 26.14 -10.11 2.27
N ARG A 556 26.78 -9.09 2.89
CA ARG A 556 28.15 -8.47 2.74
C ARG A 556 28.48 -7.63 1.47
N PRO A 557 29.35 -6.56 1.50
CA PRO A 557 30.35 -6.09 2.49
C PRO A 557 30.26 -4.60 3.00
N VAL A 558 31.30 -4.15 3.73
CA VAL A 558 31.50 -3.16 4.84
C VAL A 558 31.30 -1.65 4.59
N PHE A 559 30.68 -0.94 5.57
CA PHE A 559 30.96 0.43 6.07
C PHE A 559 30.30 0.59 7.47
N SER A 560 31.04 1.09 8.45
CA SER A 560 30.56 1.36 9.81
C SER A 560 29.68 2.61 9.82
N VAL A 561 28.50 2.55 10.44
CA VAL A 561 27.85 3.79 10.90
C VAL A 561 28.74 4.33 12.01
N GLN A 562 29.28 5.53 11.84
CA GLN A 562 30.01 6.20 12.92
C GLN A 562 29.01 6.54 14.03
N ALA A 563 29.41 6.35 15.29
CA ALA A 563 28.57 6.77 16.42
C ALA A 563 28.17 8.25 16.25
N PRO A 564 26.89 8.61 16.46
CA PRO A 564 26.46 9.99 16.32
C PRO A 564 27.23 10.87 17.32
N THR A 565 27.53 12.11 16.92
CA THR A 565 27.95 13.11 17.91
C THR A 565 26.70 13.54 18.67
N VAL A 566 26.61 13.15 19.95
CA VAL A 566 25.44 13.41 20.78
C VAL A 566 25.74 14.58 21.74
N PRO A 567 24.87 15.61 21.83
CA PRO A 567 25.04 16.70 22.80
C PRO A 567 25.05 16.18 24.25
N PRO A 568 25.69 16.87 25.22
CA PRO A 568 25.82 16.37 26.59
C PRO A 568 24.51 16.08 27.32
N THR A 569 23.42 16.74 26.92
CA THR A 569 22.08 16.53 27.50
C THR A 569 21.31 15.37 26.87
N ILE A 570 21.86 14.72 25.84
CA ILE A 570 21.18 13.68 25.08
C ILE A 570 21.97 12.37 25.25
N ALA A 571 21.25 11.26 25.37
CA ALA A 571 21.83 9.92 25.32
C ALA A 571 20.95 8.99 24.50
N ILE A 572 21.56 8.05 23.79
CA ILE A 572 20.89 7.10 22.90
C ILE A 572 21.33 5.69 23.25
N LEU A 573 20.39 4.82 23.61
CA LEU A 573 20.62 3.40 23.81
C LEU A 573 19.98 2.62 22.65
N SER A 574 20.81 2.10 21.76
CA SER A 574 20.39 1.37 20.56
C SER A 574 20.48 -0.14 20.76
N ALA A 575 19.54 -0.89 20.18
CA ALA A 575 19.45 -2.34 20.28
C ALA A 575 20.61 -3.10 19.66
N ALA A 576 21.31 -2.48 18.72
CA ALA A 576 22.41 -3.10 18.00
C ALA A 576 23.41 -2.04 17.54
N SER A 577 24.68 -2.45 17.40
CA SER A 577 25.77 -1.59 16.93
C SER A 577 26.04 -1.82 15.44
N GLY A 578 26.38 -0.75 14.72
CA GLY A 578 26.72 -0.83 13.30
C GLY A 578 25.60 -1.40 12.43
N ARG A 579 25.84 -2.56 11.80
CA ARG A 579 24.93 -3.23 10.84
C ARG A 579 24.28 -4.50 11.40
N GLN A 580 24.18 -4.60 12.72
CA GLN A 580 23.56 -5.74 13.38
C GLN A 580 22.03 -5.62 13.32
N VAL A 581 21.37 -6.78 13.28
CA VAL A 581 19.90 -6.89 13.27
C VAL A 581 19.43 -7.06 14.71
N ALA A 582 18.41 -6.30 15.11
CA ALA A 582 17.74 -6.54 16.37
C ALA A 582 16.86 -7.79 16.25
N GLY A 583 17.06 -8.77 17.13
CA GLY A 583 16.31 -10.02 17.11
C GLY A 583 15.03 -9.94 17.93
N THR A 584 14.09 -10.84 17.66
CA THR A 584 12.93 -11.12 18.53
C THR A 584 13.26 -12.08 19.68
N LEU A 585 12.40 -12.10 20.69
CA LEU A 585 12.31 -13.12 21.72
C LEU A 585 10.89 -13.71 21.70
N ASP A 586 10.68 -14.64 20.77
CA ASP A 586 9.35 -15.14 20.41
C ASP A 586 8.61 -15.76 21.60
N GLN A 587 9.36 -16.41 22.52
CA GLN A 587 8.84 -17.02 23.75
C GLN A 587 8.16 -16.00 24.67
N ARG A 588 8.56 -14.71 24.59
CA ARG A 588 7.98 -13.61 25.37
C ARG A 588 7.15 -12.67 24.51
N ARG A 589 7.17 -12.84 23.19
CA ARG A 589 6.48 -12.00 22.21
C ARG A 589 6.92 -10.53 22.34
N HIS A 590 8.23 -10.31 22.41
CA HIS A 590 8.88 -9.01 22.51
C HIS A 590 10.15 -9.00 21.65
N GLY A 591 10.64 -7.82 21.27
CA GLY A 591 12.01 -7.64 20.81
C GLY A 591 13.01 -8.09 21.88
N LEU A 592 14.12 -8.71 21.48
CA LEU A 592 15.15 -9.21 22.40
C LEU A 592 15.72 -8.08 23.24
N PHE A 593 16.02 -6.94 22.60
CA PHE A 593 16.47 -5.74 23.28
C PHE A 593 15.36 -5.15 24.16
N SER A 594 14.16 -4.93 23.62
CA SER A 594 13.03 -4.38 24.37
C SER A 594 12.72 -5.15 25.65
N TYR A 595 12.70 -6.49 25.58
CA TYR A 595 12.49 -7.34 26.75
C TYR A 595 13.54 -7.11 27.83
N PHE A 596 14.83 -7.15 27.48
CA PHE A 596 15.90 -6.95 28.45
C PHE A 596 15.95 -5.51 28.95
N LEU A 597 15.75 -4.51 28.08
CA LEU A 597 15.62 -3.11 28.49
C LEU A 597 14.58 -2.95 29.61
N MET A 598 13.39 -3.51 29.41
CA MET A 598 12.30 -3.45 30.38
C MET A 598 12.61 -4.24 31.66
N ARG A 599 13.22 -5.43 31.58
CA ARG A 599 13.66 -6.17 32.78
C ARG A 599 14.72 -5.40 33.58
N GLY A 600 15.67 -4.76 32.91
CA GLY A 600 16.69 -3.94 33.56
C GLY A 600 16.06 -2.77 34.33
N LEU A 601 15.07 -2.11 33.74
CA LEU A 601 14.26 -1.05 34.37
C LEU A 601 13.46 -1.53 35.59
N GLU A 602 13.12 -2.81 35.71
CA GLU A 602 12.46 -3.34 36.91
C GLU A 602 13.39 -3.42 38.14
N GLY A 603 14.69 -3.19 37.97
CA GLY A 603 15.69 -3.26 39.03
C GLY A 603 16.76 -4.31 38.81
N GLU A 604 16.63 -5.21 37.82
CA GLU A 604 17.65 -6.23 37.57
C GLU A 604 19.00 -5.66 37.12
N ALA A 605 18.98 -4.47 36.50
CA ALA A 605 20.20 -3.77 36.10
C ALA A 605 20.88 -3.04 37.27
N ASN A 606 20.19 -2.85 38.40
CA ASN A 606 20.78 -2.28 39.61
C ASN A 606 21.60 -3.35 40.35
N THR A 607 22.74 -3.71 39.78
CA THR A 607 23.62 -4.75 40.32
C THR A 607 24.41 -4.29 41.54
N ASN A 608 24.52 -2.98 41.77
CA ASN A 608 25.27 -2.41 42.89
C ASN A 608 24.41 -2.32 44.19
N GLY A 609 23.08 -2.41 44.07
CA GLY A 609 22.13 -2.43 45.18
C GLY A 609 21.91 -1.08 45.90
N ASP A 610 22.19 0.05 45.25
CA ASP A 610 22.07 1.40 45.83
C ASP A 610 20.70 2.07 45.63
N ASP A 611 19.71 1.30 45.15
CA ASP A 611 18.37 1.76 44.76
C ASP A 611 18.33 2.87 43.67
N VAL A 612 19.43 3.09 42.95
CA VAL A 612 19.52 4.07 41.86
C VAL A 612 19.95 3.35 40.59
N LEU A 613 19.16 3.48 39.51
CA LEU A 613 19.56 2.98 38.19
C LEU A 613 20.07 4.13 37.33
N THR A 614 21.34 4.04 36.93
CA THR A 614 21.92 4.89 35.89
C THR A 614 21.73 4.29 34.49
N LEU A 615 21.81 5.13 33.46
CA LEU A 615 21.74 4.69 32.07
C LEU A 615 22.92 3.80 31.68
N GLY A 616 24.10 4.02 32.28
CA GLY A 616 25.29 3.18 32.10
C GLY A 616 25.07 1.77 32.64
N GLU A 617 24.56 1.64 33.87
CA GLU A 617 24.24 0.33 34.45
C GLU A 617 23.18 -0.42 33.64
N LEU A 618 22.14 0.30 33.20
CA LEU A 618 21.14 -0.27 32.31
C LEU A 618 21.76 -0.73 30.98
N SER A 619 22.61 0.08 30.37
CA SER A 619 23.30 -0.24 29.12
C SER A 619 24.17 -1.49 29.25
N ASP A 620 25.01 -1.56 30.28
CA ASP A 620 25.93 -2.68 30.50
C ASP A 620 25.16 -3.99 30.72
N TRP A 621 24.10 -3.93 31.53
CA TRP A 621 23.24 -5.09 31.78
C TRP A 621 22.52 -5.56 30.52
N VAL A 622 21.94 -4.63 29.75
CA VAL A 622 21.23 -4.95 28.50
C VAL A 622 22.21 -5.51 27.47
N HIS A 623 23.42 -4.95 27.37
CA HIS A 623 24.48 -5.44 26.51
C HIS A 623 24.80 -6.91 26.78
N ASP A 624 25.04 -7.26 28.05
CA ASP A 624 25.40 -8.62 28.46
C ASP A 624 24.27 -9.61 28.21
N LYS A 625 23.03 -9.25 28.60
CA LYS A 625 21.88 -10.15 28.48
C LYS A 625 21.44 -10.39 27.04
N VAL A 626 21.42 -9.33 26.22
CA VAL A 626 21.07 -9.45 24.79
C VAL A 626 22.09 -10.33 24.07
N ARG A 627 23.40 -10.13 24.31
CA ARG A 627 24.44 -10.98 23.70
C ARG A 627 24.35 -12.43 24.15
N GLN A 628 24.15 -12.67 25.44
CA GLN A 628 24.00 -14.02 25.99
C GLN A 628 22.79 -14.74 25.35
N ALA A 629 21.64 -14.06 25.30
CA ALA A 629 20.43 -14.63 24.74
C ALA A 629 20.53 -14.82 23.23
N ALA A 630 21.08 -13.86 22.47
CA ALA A 630 21.30 -14.01 21.03
C ALA A 630 22.18 -15.24 20.71
N GLY A 631 23.23 -15.46 21.52
CA GLY A 631 24.08 -16.65 21.42
C GLY A 631 23.34 -17.96 21.70
N MET A 632 22.50 -18.00 22.75
CA MET A 632 21.67 -19.17 23.07
C MET A 632 20.61 -19.45 21.99
N LEU A 633 20.10 -18.41 21.33
CA LEU A 633 19.14 -18.52 20.22
C LEU A 633 19.79 -18.91 18.88
N GLY A 634 21.12 -19.05 18.82
CA GLY A 634 21.86 -19.31 17.58
C GLY A 634 21.77 -18.18 16.55
N ARG A 635 21.46 -16.95 16.98
CA ARG A 635 21.26 -15.79 16.10
C ARG A 635 22.57 -15.04 15.86
N PRO A 636 22.67 -14.24 14.78
CA PRO A 636 23.77 -13.30 14.59
C PRO A 636 23.95 -12.41 15.82
N ALA A 637 25.20 -11.96 16.06
CA ALA A 637 25.50 -11.11 17.20
C ALA A 637 24.65 -9.82 17.19
N GLN A 638 23.96 -9.58 18.30
CA GLN A 638 23.28 -8.33 18.60
C GLN A 638 23.96 -7.70 19.81
N THR A 639 24.52 -6.52 19.63
CA THR A 639 25.36 -5.82 20.60
C THR A 639 24.77 -4.45 20.85
N PRO A 640 23.95 -4.27 21.90
CA PRO A 640 23.44 -2.96 22.29
C PRO A 640 24.56 -1.94 22.53
N GLN A 641 24.29 -0.68 22.19
CA GLN A 641 25.25 0.43 22.23
C GLN A 641 24.64 1.66 22.88
N LEU A 642 25.38 2.28 23.80
CA LEU A 642 25.08 3.57 24.40
C LEU A 642 25.97 4.66 23.78
N ASP A 643 25.34 5.71 23.25
CA ASP A 643 25.98 6.93 22.80
C ASP A 643 25.53 8.11 23.71
N GLY A 644 26.47 8.76 24.41
CA GLY A 644 26.19 9.89 25.32
C GLY A 644 26.56 9.62 26.78
N ASP A 645 25.99 10.39 27.71
CA ASP A 645 26.33 10.32 29.14
C ASP A 645 25.59 9.20 29.90
N GLY A 646 26.34 8.14 30.24
CA GLY A 646 25.86 7.01 31.02
C GLY A 646 25.61 7.30 32.50
N THR A 647 26.09 8.42 33.05
CA THR A 647 25.87 8.76 34.47
C THR A 647 24.44 9.25 34.77
N THR A 648 23.63 9.39 33.73
CA THR A 648 22.23 9.81 33.82
C THR A 648 21.42 8.86 34.71
N ILE A 649 20.91 9.36 35.84
CA ILE A 649 19.98 8.60 36.70
C ILE A 649 18.61 8.49 36.04
N LEU A 650 18.19 7.27 35.69
CA LEU A 650 16.89 6.98 35.11
C LEU A 650 15.82 6.75 36.18
N VAL A 651 16.14 5.92 37.17
CA VAL A 651 15.17 5.47 38.18
C VAL A 651 15.77 5.60 39.57
N ARG A 652 14.94 6.03 40.52
CA ARG A 652 15.19 5.87 41.96
C ARG A 652 14.13 4.92 42.49
N TYR A 653 14.55 3.71 42.85
CA TYR A 653 13.67 2.71 43.42
C TYR A 653 13.30 3.13 44.84
N ARG A 654 12.05 2.89 45.24
CA ARG A 654 11.66 3.03 46.64
C ARG A 654 12.00 1.73 47.35
N SER A 655 12.80 1.84 48.41
CA SER A 655 13.08 0.76 49.35
C SER A 655 11.84 0.33 50.14
#